data_AF-A0A7C1Q977-F1
#
_entry.id   AF-A0A7C1Q977-F1
#
_cell.length_a   1.000
_cell.length_b   1.000
_cell.length_c   1.000
_cell.angle_alpha   90.00
_cell.angle_beta   90.00
_cell.angle_gamma   90.00
#
_symmetry.space_group_name_H-M   'P 1'
#
loop_
_entity.id
_entity.type
_entity.pdbx_description
1 polymer ?
#
loop_
_entity_poly.entity_id
_entity_poly.type
_entity_poly.pdbx_seq_one_letter_code
_entity_poly.pdbx_strand_id
1 'polypeptide(L)'
;MAYQPLTPIKESRIQGSIIPEAYTPLYKETDEYKELLQTEIANRVGSVDVLSESGRKDIWDNFYLGMRNVLHKTKNYFLNTLPNIVFKDIKEGDAIPFTGEPATKEYAENINERNEKLRNSFKKSYNKSNEKYQEWLDKNPQIQPPKDKPTWNKPAWDAIRDDPSLLVDPGFVLFKMAGSVSFTLGVMGTTLAVGAITGDPVTAVLAGVAVSLPLISEDLYNDLIENGATEEQAATLTQYIAPIIAGVEVAGDMPIINQLGGDIWAKALRKNIQDEVVDRTTSYIVKKGIIKFGIAELSEITEEVVQQAIQDATVKTVNENRKILSDVKNLIAETALSVFPFSSTAGISAIHQETKLAKAEPKPEMKLEEPSVQEISIEPQPKVEIKEEPKIAPTEKPIKELTREEVHDIVVKIIPKDTEKMTPKLIEASLIGELLDRNIPLRQATVIAENVAPDAVAVFKEGEGTESKRLKDFTETLENELTIGISEIKPEVKPIPSKEIIKKKPKISAKEKAILEEKEVLQVANIGTGEFKVGEVYVQEVARGKRPILINKVNPDGSVEGWYLGAPFKEEAQFGIGLASLQPAKWTKPSKELLKAEFSQETLDKFISKVFKVEKKKQLKAPEKPKVKPKGKPAKVAKSIEAKAKEKGIVEAFEKLAEFTPVVIKEQVAKIEKLMEDNIERAKAMAIGEEPLDPDIKGAILVKMIEDYAMENEDGELILALANSPLVSETSIAGQTLRLIGERVPDSATAKIKEVERERKKVAKKKLKGRTAIQEKEQIKKGLKEELKEKTKKISKHSWEALIDELTC
;
A
#
# COMPACT_ATOMS: atom_id res chain seq x y z
N MET A 1 -5.84 69.61 59.23
CA MET A 1 -7.02 69.15 60.00
C MET A 1 -7.98 68.47 59.04
N ALA A 2 -8.40 67.25 59.38
CA ALA A 2 -9.30 66.41 58.61
C ALA A 2 -10.69 67.04 58.43
N TYR A 3 -11.41 66.65 57.37
CA TYR A 3 -12.63 65.82 57.45
C TYR A 3 -13.38 65.76 56.11
N GLN A 4 -13.70 64.53 55.68
CA GLN A 4 -14.84 64.18 54.80
C GLN A 4 -16.19 64.53 55.48
N PRO A 5 -17.40 64.26 54.93
CA PRO A 5 -17.80 63.62 53.65
C PRO A 5 -18.98 64.36 52.95
N LEU A 6 -19.49 63.83 51.82
CA LEU A 6 -20.92 63.46 51.64
C LEU A 6 -21.21 63.02 50.18
N THR A 7 -21.78 61.82 50.05
CA THR A 7 -22.76 61.43 49.01
C THR A 7 -24.12 61.30 49.74
N PRO A 8 -25.32 61.38 49.12
CA PRO A 8 -25.68 60.90 47.77
C PRO A 8 -26.76 61.74 47.03
N ILE A 9 -27.19 61.32 45.83
CA ILE A 9 -28.62 61.10 45.44
C ILE A 9 -28.73 60.69 43.96
N LYS A 10 -29.75 59.85 43.73
CA LYS A 10 -30.17 59.09 42.56
C LYS A 10 -31.11 59.86 41.59
N GLU A 11 -31.31 59.22 40.43
CA GLU A 11 -32.54 59.18 39.59
C GLU A 11 -32.86 60.46 38.78
N SER A 12 -33.30 60.47 37.52
CA SER A 12 -33.81 59.43 36.60
C SER A 12 -34.00 60.01 35.17
N ARG A 13 -34.02 59.10 34.18
CA ARG A 13 -34.84 59.02 32.93
C ARG A 13 -34.99 60.18 31.92
N ILE A 14 -34.67 59.81 30.67
CA ILE A 14 -35.39 59.99 29.37
C ILE A 14 -35.37 61.39 28.74
N GLN A 15 -34.84 61.56 27.51
CA GLN A 15 -35.54 61.46 26.22
C GLN A 15 -34.56 61.72 25.06
N GLY A 16 -34.91 61.28 23.85
CA GLY A 16 -33.97 60.92 22.79
C GLY A 16 -33.43 62.08 21.94
N SER A 17 -32.44 61.76 21.10
CA SER A 17 -32.37 62.20 19.70
C SER A 17 -31.17 61.57 18.99
N ILE A 18 -31.45 61.19 17.75
CA ILE A 18 -30.68 60.77 16.57
C ILE A 18 -29.22 61.27 16.50
N ILE A 19 -28.30 60.46 15.93
CA ILE A 19 -27.10 60.75 15.07
C ILE A 19 -26.10 59.54 15.12
N PRO A 20 -25.31 59.20 14.07
CA PRO A 20 -25.63 58.37 12.90
C PRO A 20 -24.72 57.11 12.83
N GLU A 21 -24.70 56.46 11.66
CA GLU A 21 -23.85 55.33 11.29
C GLU A 21 -22.35 55.52 11.65
N ALA A 22 -21.82 54.59 12.46
CA ALA A 22 -20.41 54.48 12.75
C ALA A 22 -19.75 53.46 11.82
N TYR A 23 -18.84 53.99 11.01
CA TYR A 23 -17.77 53.31 10.28
C TYR A 23 -17.21 52.08 11.03
N THR A 24 -17.21 50.94 10.35
CA THR A 24 -16.29 49.82 10.65
C THR A 24 -15.25 49.81 9.53
N PRO A 25 -13.94 50.02 9.79
CA PRO A 25 -12.96 49.88 8.73
C PRO A 25 -12.75 48.39 8.44
N LEU A 26 -12.99 48.01 7.18
CA LEU A 26 -12.45 46.79 6.58
C LEU A 26 -10.93 46.83 6.69
N TYR A 27 -10.35 45.95 7.50
CA TYR A 27 -8.93 45.62 7.39
C TYR A 27 -8.71 44.88 6.07
N LYS A 28 -8.16 45.57 5.07
CA LYS A 28 -7.50 44.90 3.94
C LYS A 28 -6.23 44.26 4.48
N GLU A 29 -6.10 42.95 4.37
CA GLU A 29 -4.82 42.26 4.50
C GLU A 29 -3.87 42.82 3.44
N THR A 30 -2.95 43.70 3.84
CA THR A 30 -1.84 44.12 3.00
C THR A 30 -0.77 43.03 3.02
N ASP A 31 -0.01 42.89 1.94
CA ASP A 31 1.12 41.94 1.85
C ASP A 31 2.13 42.15 2.98
N GLU A 32 2.22 43.37 3.51
CA GLU A 32 3.01 43.79 4.66
C GLU A 32 2.58 43.07 5.97
N TYR A 33 1.28 42.83 6.17
CA TYR A 33 0.77 42.11 7.34
C TYR A 33 1.04 40.60 7.23
N LYS A 34 1.03 40.05 6.00
CA LYS A 34 1.44 38.66 5.74
C LYS A 34 2.93 38.46 5.94
N GLU A 35 3.75 39.44 5.56
CA GLU A 35 5.19 39.44 5.78
C GLU A 35 5.53 39.59 7.27
N LEU A 36 4.80 40.43 8.02
CA LEU A 36 4.90 40.53 9.47
C LEU A 36 4.49 39.23 10.18
N LEU A 37 3.40 38.57 9.76
CA LEU A 37 2.98 37.29 10.32
C LEU A 37 3.94 36.15 9.98
N GLN A 38 4.49 36.13 8.76
CA GLN A 38 5.53 35.17 8.38
C GLN A 38 6.82 35.40 9.16
N THR A 39 7.19 36.66 9.40
CA THR A 39 8.36 37.04 10.20
C THR A 39 8.14 36.70 11.67
N GLU A 40 6.94 36.89 12.23
CA GLU A 40 6.65 36.58 13.62
C GLU A 40 6.48 35.06 13.86
N ILE A 41 5.93 34.31 12.88
CA ILE A 41 5.95 32.85 12.90
C ILE A 41 7.38 32.33 12.76
N ALA A 42 8.20 32.91 11.87
CA ALA A 42 9.62 32.56 11.74
C ALA A 42 10.42 32.89 13.00
N ASN A 43 10.10 33.99 13.70
CA ASN A 43 10.74 34.36 14.96
C ASN A 43 10.26 33.50 16.14
N ARG A 44 9.00 33.04 16.16
CA ARG A 44 8.48 32.12 17.19
C ARG A 44 8.89 30.66 16.98
N VAL A 45 9.09 30.24 15.73
CA VAL A 45 9.70 28.94 15.40
C VAL A 45 11.23 29.02 15.53
N GLY A 46 11.82 30.20 15.31
CA GLY A 46 13.25 30.50 15.44
C GLY A 46 13.73 30.82 16.86
N SER A 47 12.84 30.91 17.86
CA SER A 47 13.20 31.04 19.27
C SER A 47 13.30 29.68 19.99
N VAL A 48 13.58 28.60 19.25
CA VAL A 48 14.35 27.50 19.84
C VAL A 48 15.77 28.03 19.91
N ASP A 49 16.15 28.51 21.09
CA ASP A 49 17.50 28.99 21.39
C ASP A 49 18.54 28.17 20.66
N VAL A 50 19.41 28.89 19.95
CA VAL A 50 20.71 28.49 19.41
C VAL A 50 21.20 27.25 20.15
N LEU A 51 20.92 26.07 19.61
CA LEU A 51 21.65 24.89 20.01
C LEU A 51 23.10 25.23 19.68
N SER A 52 23.91 25.46 20.72
CA SER A 52 25.37 25.55 20.57
C SER A 52 25.79 24.47 19.59
N GLU A 53 26.61 24.80 18.58
CA GLU A 53 27.05 23.86 17.55
C GLU A 53 27.29 22.49 18.17
N SER A 54 26.38 21.57 17.90
CA SER A 54 26.28 20.28 18.57
C SER A 54 25.85 19.27 17.53
N GLY A 55 26.29 18.02 17.69
CA GLY A 55 25.95 16.97 16.74
C GLY A 55 24.43 16.84 16.51
N ARG A 56 23.59 17.14 17.51
CA ARG A 56 22.13 17.13 17.34
C ARG A 56 21.62 18.20 16.38
N LYS A 57 22.19 19.41 16.44
CA LYS A 57 21.88 20.49 15.51
C LYS A 57 22.30 20.09 14.10
N ASP A 58 23.53 19.58 13.92
CA ASP A 58 24.05 19.13 12.61
C ASP A 58 23.14 18.05 11.97
N ILE A 59 22.63 17.11 12.77
CA ILE A 59 21.70 16.06 12.33
C ILE A 59 20.36 16.67 11.89
N TRP A 60 19.78 17.55 12.71
CA TRP A 60 18.49 18.19 12.40
C TRP A 60 18.58 19.07 11.16
N ASP A 61 19.66 19.83 11.06
CA ASP A 61 19.94 20.70 9.92
C ASP A 61 20.09 19.90 8.63
N ASN A 62 20.81 18.78 8.66
CA ASN A 62 20.93 17.92 7.48
C ASN A 62 19.61 17.24 7.11
N PHE A 63 18.79 16.86 8.10
CA PHE A 63 17.45 16.35 7.85
C PHE A 63 16.55 17.40 7.19
N TYR A 64 16.55 18.63 7.73
CA TYR A 64 15.78 19.75 7.19
C TYR A 64 16.25 20.14 5.79
N LEU A 65 17.56 20.16 5.55
CA LEU A 65 18.16 20.36 4.24
C LEU A 65 17.74 19.24 3.28
N GLY A 66 17.74 17.98 3.72
CA GLY A 66 17.26 16.83 2.95
C GLY A 66 15.78 16.98 2.53
N MET A 67 14.90 17.37 3.45
CA MET A 67 13.50 17.66 3.13
C MET A 67 13.35 18.80 2.11
N ARG A 68 14.15 19.87 2.27
CA ARG A 68 14.14 21.02 1.36
C ARG A 68 14.67 20.65 -0.02
N ASN A 69 15.71 19.80 -0.10
CA ASN A 69 16.21 19.20 -1.33
C ASN A 69 15.12 18.36 -2.02
N VAL A 70 14.40 17.51 -1.29
CA VAL A 70 13.30 16.71 -1.82
C VAL A 70 12.22 17.61 -2.43
N LEU A 71 11.74 18.62 -1.69
CA LEU A 71 10.75 19.56 -2.22
C LEU A 71 11.26 20.34 -3.44
N HIS A 72 12.53 20.72 -3.43
CA HIS A 72 13.16 21.43 -4.54
C HIS A 72 13.26 20.54 -5.80
N LYS A 73 13.77 19.32 -5.68
CA LYS A 73 13.86 18.35 -6.78
C LYS A 73 12.49 17.98 -7.33
N THR A 74 11.50 17.74 -6.47
CA THR A 74 10.12 17.50 -6.91
C THR A 74 9.57 18.68 -7.71
N LYS A 75 9.79 19.91 -7.22
CA LYS A 75 9.37 21.11 -7.96
C LYS A 75 10.10 21.22 -9.30
N ASN A 76 11.38 20.91 -9.35
CA ASN A 76 12.19 20.95 -10.55
C ASN A 76 11.74 19.91 -11.58
N TYR A 77 11.38 18.69 -11.16
CA TYR A 77 10.77 17.70 -12.02
C TYR A 77 9.55 18.26 -12.77
N PHE A 78 8.62 18.91 -12.06
CA PHE A 78 7.43 19.51 -12.69
C PHE A 78 7.74 20.74 -13.55
N LEU A 79 8.86 21.42 -13.31
CA LEU A 79 9.26 22.63 -14.05
C LEU A 79 10.26 22.37 -15.18
N ASN A 80 10.83 21.17 -15.27
CA ASN A 80 11.87 20.85 -16.25
C ASN A 80 11.60 19.47 -16.87
N THR A 81 11.82 18.39 -16.12
CA THR A 81 11.72 17.03 -16.63
C THR A 81 10.35 16.69 -17.23
N LEU A 82 9.25 16.94 -16.50
CA LEU A 82 7.89 16.62 -16.97
C LEU A 82 7.48 17.43 -18.21
N PRO A 83 7.70 18.75 -18.30
CA PRO A 83 7.46 19.51 -19.53
C PRO A 83 8.19 18.94 -20.75
N ASN A 84 9.42 18.48 -20.59
CA ASN A 84 10.19 17.86 -21.69
C ASN A 84 9.61 16.49 -22.11
N ILE A 85 8.99 15.75 -21.17
CA ILE A 85 8.30 14.49 -21.46
C ILE A 85 6.95 14.73 -22.14
N VAL A 86 6.15 15.66 -21.61
CA VAL A 86 4.76 15.90 -22.04
C VAL A 86 4.70 16.68 -23.36
N PHE A 87 5.54 17.71 -23.50
CA PHE A 87 5.58 18.55 -24.68
C PHE A 87 6.74 18.14 -25.58
N LYS A 88 6.88 16.85 -25.89
CA LYS A 88 7.92 16.39 -26.82
C LYS A 88 7.68 16.89 -28.25
N ASP A 89 8.74 16.97 -29.03
CA ASP A 89 8.59 17.24 -30.46
C ASP A 89 7.97 16.02 -31.17
N ILE A 90 7.10 16.27 -32.13
CA ILE A 90 6.50 15.27 -33.01
C ILE A 90 7.14 15.37 -34.40
N LYS A 91 7.32 14.23 -35.07
CA LYS A 91 7.87 14.14 -36.42
C LYS A 91 6.74 13.94 -37.43
N GLU A 92 7.00 14.31 -38.68
CA GLU A 92 6.10 13.95 -39.78
C GLU A 92 5.91 12.43 -39.81
N GLY A 93 4.65 11.99 -39.86
CA GLY A 93 4.26 10.58 -39.81
C GLY A 93 3.99 10.02 -38.41
N ASP A 94 4.35 10.73 -37.33
CA ASP A 94 4.00 10.30 -35.97
C ASP A 94 2.49 10.32 -35.76
N ALA A 95 1.94 9.35 -35.04
CA ALA A 95 0.51 9.32 -34.75
C ALA A 95 0.11 10.51 -33.85
N ILE A 96 -0.80 11.35 -34.33
CA ILE A 96 -1.38 12.45 -33.57
C ILE A 96 -2.12 11.88 -32.36
N PRO A 97 -1.87 12.38 -31.13
CA PRO A 97 -2.61 11.96 -29.95
C PRO A 97 -4.12 12.10 -30.17
N PHE A 98 -4.90 11.12 -29.69
CA PHE A 98 -6.37 11.03 -29.79
C PHE A 98 -6.97 10.71 -31.17
N THR A 99 -6.37 11.15 -32.28
CA THR A 99 -6.89 10.82 -33.62
C THR A 99 -6.23 9.59 -34.23
N GLY A 100 -4.96 9.32 -33.89
CA GLY A 100 -4.17 8.24 -34.47
C GLY A 100 -3.75 8.48 -35.92
N GLU A 101 -4.13 9.62 -36.51
CA GLU A 101 -3.73 10.01 -37.86
C GLU A 101 -2.24 10.37 -37.89
N PRO A 102 -1.53 10.09 -39.00
CA PRO A 102 -0.14 10.49 -39.14
C PRO A 102 -0.04 12.02 -39.22
N ALA A 103 0.85 12.60 -38.41
CA ALA A 103 1.11 14.03 -38.37
C ALA A 103 1.66 14.50 -39.73
N THR A 104 1.03 15.52 -40.31
CA THR A 104 1.60 16.21 -41.48
C THR A 104 2.81 17.03 -41.05
N LYS A 105 3.70 17.35 -42.00
CA LYS A 105 4.86 18.22 -41.72
C LYS A 105 4.45 19.57 -41.10
N GLU A 106 3.44 20.23 -41.67
CA GLU A 106 2.93 21.50 -41.16
C GLU A 106 2.35 21.38 -39.74
N TYR A 107 1.62 20.29 -39.46
CA TYR A 107 1.12 20.03 -38.12
C TYR A 107 2.25 19.82 -37.12
N ALA A 108 3.26 19.03 -37.51
CA ALA A 108 4.43 18.78 -36.68
C ALA A 108 5.20 20.06 -36.35
N GLU A 109 5.47 20.91 -37.36
CA GLU A 109 6.13 22.21 -37.16
C GLU A 109 5.35 23.13 -36.22
N ASN A 110 4.03 23.24 -36.40
CA ASN A 110 3.17 24.07 -35.55
C ASN A 110 3.11 23.59 -34.09
N ILE A 111 3.01 22.27 -33.88
CA ILE A 111 3.00 21.69 -32.53
C ILE A 111 4.37 21.83 -31.87
N ASN A 112 5.47 21.61 -32.61
CA ASN A 112 6.81 21.74 -32.07
C ASN A 112 7.12 23.18 -31.65
N GLU A 113 6.75 24.18 -32.45
CA GLU A 113 6.91 25.59 -32.08
C GLU A 113 6.11 25.92 -30.80
N ARG A 114 4.87 25.42 -30.68
CA ARG A 114 4.05 25.59 -29.48
C ARG A 114 4.68 24.91 -28.26
N ASN A 115 5.12 23.67 -28.43
CA ASN A 115 5.72 22.86 -27.38
C ASN A 115 7.03 23.49 -26.90
N GLU A 116 7.87 23.97 -27.81
CA GLU A 116 9.10 24.69 -27.48
C GLU A 116 8.83 25.95 -26.65
N LYS A 117 7.82 26.77 -27.04
CA LYS A 117 7.41 27.95 -26.24
C LYS A 117 6.97 27.57 -24.83
N LEU A 118 6.23 26.47 -24.67
CA LEU A 118 5.81 25.96 -23.37
C LEU A 118 7.03 25.48 -22.56
N ARG A 119 7.89 24.62 -23.13
CA ARG A 119 9.12 24.14 -22.49
C ARG A 119 10.00 25.30 -22.03
N ASN A 120 10.19 26.33 -22.86
CA ASN A 120 10.94 27.53 -22.51
C ASN A 120 10.33 28.33 -21.34
N SER A 121 9.00 28.42 -21.27
CA SER A 121 8.30 29.06 -20.14
C SER A 121 8.50 28.28 -18.83
N PHE A 122 8.43 26.95 -18.90
CA PHE A 122 8.72 26.08 -17.77
C PHE A 122 10.20 26.18 -17.35
N LYS A 123 11.13 26.15 -18.30
CA LYS A 123 12.57 26.32 -18.08
C LYS A 123 12.92 27.64 -17.41
N LYS A 124 12.26 28.74 -17.79
CA LYS A 124 12.39 30.03 -17.09
C LYS A 124 11.95 29.94 -15.63
N SER A 125 10.86 29.21 -15.35
CA SER A 125 10.38 28.98 -13.98
C SER A 125 11.30 28.06 -13.19
N TYR A 126 11.87 27.04 -13.84
CA TYR A 126 12.90 26.16 -13.28
C TYR A 126 14.15 26.96 -12.89
N ASN A 127 14.70 27.79 -13.78
CA ASN A 127 15.87 28.62 -13.50
C ASN A 127 15.61 29.53 -12.29
N LYS A 128 14.44 30.20 -12.26
CA LYS A 128 14.02 31.03 -11.12
C LYS A 128 13.85 30.22 -9.83
N SER A 129 13.41 28.96 -9.93
CA SER A 129 13.30 28.04 -8.79
C SER A 129 14.68 27.69 -8.23
N ASN A 130 15.64 27.40 -9.11
CA ASN A 130 17.03 27.11 -8.75
C ASN A 130 17.72 28.32 -8.14
N GLU A 131 17.58 29.51 -8.74
CA GLU A 131 18.11 30.77 -8.18
C GLU A 131 17.58 30.99 -6.76
N LYS A 132 16.27 30.88 -6.55
CA LYS A 132 15.67 31.01 -5.21
C LYS A 132 16.16 29.95 -4.23
N TYR A 133 16.42 28.74 -4.70
CA TYR A 133 16.94 27.67 -3.85
C TYR A 133 18.39 27.94 -3.44
N GLN A 134 19.22 28.40 -4.37
CA GLN A 134 20.59 28.82 -4.09
C GLN A 134 20.62 30.03 -3.15
N GLU A 135 19.80 31.06 -3.39
CA GLU A 135 19.65 32.19 -2.47
C GLU A 135 19.23 31.73 -1.07
N TRP A 136 18.36 30.71 -0.99
CA TRP A 136 17.95 30.14 0.29
C TRP A 136 19.11 29.39 0.95
N LEU A 137 19.91 28.62 0.22
CA LEU A 137 21.12 27.98 0.75
C LEU A 137 22.12 29.03 1.26
N ASP A 138 22.37 30.09 0.49
CA ASP A 138 23.28 31.18 0.84
C ASP A 138 22.83 31.95 2.08
N LYS A 139 21.52 32.15 2.25
CA LYS A 139 20.91 32.77 3.45
C LYS A 139 20.86 31.83 4.65
N ASN A 140 21.05 30.53 4.45
CA ASN A 140 21.04 29.53 5.50
C ASN A 140 22.35 28.73 5.54
N PRO A 141 23.52 29.38 5.71
CA PRO A 141 24.80 28.66 5.77
C PRO A 141 24.89 27.73 6.98
N GLN A 142 24.08 27.97 8.03
CA GLN A 142 24.05 27.19 9.26
C GLN A 142 23.42 25.81 9.11
N ILE A 143 22.59 25.59 8.08
CA ILE A 143 21.99 24.28 7.80
C ILE A 143 22.78 23.49 6.76
N GLN A 144 23.71 24.15 6.09
CA GLN A 144 24.66 23.48 5.21
C GLN A 144 25.62 22.65 6.07
N PRO A 145 26.24 21.62 5.49
CA PRO A 145 27.15 20.78 6.23
C PRO A 145 28.26 21.59 6.94
N PRO A 146 28.70 21.17 8.14
CA PRO A 146 29.60 21.97 8.96
C PRO A 146 30.93 22.27 8.23
N LYS A 147 31.29 23.56 8.12
CA LYS A 147 32.52 24.00 7.42
C LYS A 147 33.80 23.53 8.11
N ASP A 148 33.73 23.33 9.42
CA ASP A 148 34.80 22.78 10.27
C ASP A 148 34.98 21.27 10.12
N LYS A 149 34.00 20.56 9.50
CA LYS A 149 34.05 19.11 9.22
C LYS A 149 33.96 18.81 7.72
N PRO A 150 34.93 19.27 6.90
CA PRO A 150 34.89 19.09 5.45
C PRO A 150 34.88 17.61 5.01
N THR A 151 35.32 16.69 5.87
CA THR A 151 35.23 15.24 5.62
C THR A 151 33.80 14.72 5.59
N TRP A 152 32.86 15.35 6.30
CA TRP A 152 31.45 14.94 6.32
C TRP A 152 30.74 15.22 4.98
N ASN A 153 31.30 16.13 4.17
CA ASN A 153 30.76 16.56 2.88
C ASN A 153 31.19 15.65 1.73
N LYS A 154 32.18 14.79 1.97
CA LYS A 154 32.61 13.80 0.99
C LYS A 154 31.57 12.69 0.89
N PRO A 155 31.47 12.01 -0.27
CA PRO A 155 30.78 10.72 -0.36
C PRO A 155 31.23 9.80 0.77
N ALA A 156 30.32 9.04 1.40
CA ALA A 156 30.66 8.42 2.69
C ALA A 156 31.85 7.45 2.61
N TRP A 157 32.02 6.72 1.51
CA TRP A 157 33.19 5.85 1.35
C TRP A 157 34.49 6.65 1.25
N ASP A 158 34.52 7.77 0.53
CA ASP A 158 35.69 8.64 0.50
C ASP A 158 35.98 9.25 1.87
N ALA A 159 34.95 9.68 2.60
CA ALA A 159 35.09 10.16 3.98
C ALA A 159 35.70 9.09 4.90
N ILE A 160 35.15 7.87 4.88
CA ILE A 160 35.61 6.73 5.68
C ILE A 160 37.00 6.26 5.26
N ARG A 161 37.31 6.28 3.96
CA ARG A 161 38.64 5.89 3.47
C ARG A 161 39.70 6.86 3.98
N ASP A 162 39.39 8.15 3.93
CA ASP A 162 40.31 9.20 4.34
C ASP A 162 40.43 9.26 5.87
N ASP A 163 39.33 8.98 6.59
CA ASP A 163 39.29 8.87 8.06
C ASP A 163 38.40 7.68 8.51
N PRO A 164 39.00 6.49 8.74
CA PRO A 164 38.26 5.31 9.17
C PRO A 164 37.59 5.44 10.55
N SER A 165 37.98 6.43 11.36
CA SER A 165 37.35 6.67 12.67
C SER A 165 35.91 7.16 12.52
N LEU A 166 35.55 7.72 11.37
CA LEU A 166 34.17 8.15 11.06
C LEU A 166 33.16 7.00 11.09
N LEU A 167 33.58 5.74 10.89
CA LEU A 167 32.70 4.57 11.02
C LEU A 167 32.12 4.41 12.43
N VAL A 168 32.81 4.90 13.44
CA VAL A 168 32.40 4.84 14.85
C VAL A 168 32.04 6.21 15.42
N ASP A 169 32.07 7.28 14.60
CA ASP A 169 31.63 8.61 14.98
C ASP A 169 30.09 8.68 14.85
N PRO A 170 29.33 8.67 15.96
CA PRO A 170 27.88 8.72 15.90
C PRO A 170 27.37 10.01 15.26
N GLY A 171 28.13 11.11 15.32
CA GLY A 171 27.78 12.36 14.66
C GLY A 171 27.78 12.20 13.14
N PHE A 172 28.84 11.62 12.58
CA PHE A 172 28.96 11.39 11.14
C PHE A 172 27.91 10.39 10.64
N VAL A 173 27.71 9.28 11.34
CA VAL A 173 26.70 8.26 10.98
C VAL A 173 25.31 8.87 10.95
N LEU A 174 24.91 9.56 12.03
CA LEU A 174 23.60 10.19 12.12
C LEU A 174 23.44 11.35 11.13
N PHE A 175 24.53 12.08 10.83
CA PHE A 175 24.54 13.09 9.79
C PHE A 175 24.24 12.47 8.43
N LYS A 176 24.96 11.42 8.01
CA LYS A 176 24.71 10.74 6.73
C LYS A 176 23.31 10.15 6.64
N MET A 177 22.82 9.55 7.72
CA MET A 177 21.44 9.08 7.82
C MET A 177 20.41 10.19 7.64
N ALA A 178 20.60 11.33 8.31
CA ALA A 178 19.63 12.42 8.25
C ALA A 178 19.37 12.89 6.81
N GLY A 179 20.39 12.82 5.96
CA GLY A 179 20.28 13.13 4.53
C GLY A 179 19.38 12.16 3.76
N SER A 180 19.47 10.85 4.02
CA SER A 180 18.66 9.83 3.32
C SER A 180 17.27 9.64 3.93
N VAL A 181 17.15 9.78 5.26
CA VAL A 181 15.92 9.55 6.02
C VAL A 181 14.77 10.43 5.53
N SER A 182 15.02 11.65 5.08
CA SER A 182 13.96 12.54 4.59
C SER A 182 13.32 12.04 3.29
N PHE A 183 14.09 11.42 2.39
CA PHE A 183 13.57 10.73 1.21
C PHE A 183 12.81 9.46 1.63
N THR A 184 13.44 8.58 2.40
CA THR A 184 12.87 7.29 2.82
C THR A 184 11.57 7.48 3.60
N LEU A 185 11.50 8.46 4.51
CA LEU A 185 10.29 8.77 5.26
C LEU A 185 9.17 9.31 4.36
N GLY A 186 9.50 10.05 3.31
CA GLY A 186 8.51 10.50 2.33
C GLY A 186 7.87 9.31 1.61
N VAL A 187 8.71 8.42 1.07
CA VAL A 187 8.26 7.23 0.32
C VAL A 187 7.55 6.24 1.24
N MET A 188 8.21 5.78 2.31
CA MET A 188 7.62 4.84 3.27
C MET A 188 6.39 5.41 3.95
N GLY A 189 6.42 6.70 4.34
CA GLY A 189 5.29 7.38 4.97
C GLY A 189 4.06 7.39 4.07
N THR A 190 4.23 7.71 2.79
CA THR A 190 3.13 7.65 1.81
C THR A 190 2.66 6.23 1.56
N THR A 191 3.57 5.27 1.34
CA THR A 191 3.20 3.86 1.13
C THR A 191 2.43 3.31 2.33
N LEU A 192 2.91 3.52 3.56
CA LEU A 192 2.23 3.05 4.76
C LEU A 192 0.88 3.74 4.99
N ALA A 193 0.80 5.07 4.77
CA ALA A 193 -0.44 5.81 4.94
C ALA A 193 -1.50 5.38 3.90
N VAL A 194 -1.13 5.28 2.62
CA VAL A 194 -2.05 4.86 1.56
C VAL A 194 -2.45 3.40 1.75
N GLY A 195 -1.52 2.51 2.13
CA GLY A 195 -1.85 1.12 2.44
C GLY A 195 -2.79 0.99 3.63
N ALA A 196 -2.64 1.83 4.66
CA ALA A 196 -3.56 1.85 5.80
C ALA A 196 -4.95 2.40 5.43
N ILE A 197 -5.03 3.41 4.56
CA ILE A 197 -6.28 4.02 4.12
C ILE A 197 -7.05 3.11 3.15
N THR A 198 -6.35 2.53 2.18
CA THR A 198 -6.95 1.77 1.07
C THR A 198 -7.13 0.29 1.40
N GLY A 199 -6.34 -0.25 2.34
CA GLY A 199 -6.27 -1.69 2.59
C GLY A 199 -5.63 -2.50 1.47
N ASP A 200 -5.12 -1.85 0.41
CA ASP A 200 -4.54 -2.49 -0.76
C ASP A 200 -3.02 -2.24 -0.85
N PRO A 201 -2.18 -3.28 -0.72
CA PRO A 201 -0.74 -3.14 -0.83
C PRO A 201 -0.27 -2.71 -2.23
N VAL A 202 -1.04 -2.98 -3.30
CA VAL A 202 -0.66 -2.54 -4.66
C VAL A 202 -0.82 -1.03 -4.79
N THR A 203 -1.95 -0.49 -4.37
CA THR A 203 -2.20 0.96 -4.35
C THR A 203 -1.18 1.70 -3.45
N ALA A 204 -0.79 1.08 -2.32
CA ALA A 204 0.27 1.59 -1.44
C ALA A 204 1.63 1.72 -2.14
N VAL A 205 2.04 0.69 -2.87
CA VAL A 205 3.29 0.68 -3.66
C VAL A 205 3.22 1.72 -4.78
N LEU A 206 2.11 1.78 -5.52
CA LEU A 206 1.93 2.78 -6.58
C LEU A 206 2.00 4.22 -6.05
N ALA A 207 1.48 4.48 -4.85
CA ALA A 207 1.60 5.79 -4.22
C ALA A 207 3.05 6.12 -3.80
N GLY A 208 3.80 5.14 -3.29
CA GLY A 208 5.23 5.30 -3.03
C GLY A 208 6.02 5.58 -4.30
N VAL A 209 5.68 4.89 -5.40
CA VAL A 209 6.28 5.12 -6.72
C VAL A 209 5.94 6.52 -7.20
N ALA A 210 4.69 6.97 -7.05
CA ALA A 210 4.29 8.31 -7.46
C ALA A 210 5.03 9.44 -6.70
N VAL A 211 5.41 9.20 -5.43
CA VAL A 211 6.17 10.17 -4.61
C VAL A 211 7.67 10.15 -4.93
N SER A 212 8.25 8.98 -5.19
CA SER A 212 9.67 8.83 -5.52
C SER A 212 9.98 9.18 -6.98
N LEU A 213 9.04 8.95 -7.89
CA LEU A 213 9.23 9.11 -9.33
C LEU A 213 9.72 10.51 -9.72
N PRO A 214 9.19 11.63 -9.19
CA PRO A 214 9.73 12.97 -9.50
C PRO A 214 11.22 13.11 -9.17
N LEU A 215 11.67 12.54 -8.05
CA LEU A 215 13.03 12.70 -7.54
C LEU A 215 14.00 11.90 -8.40
N ILE A 216 13.68 10.62 -8.63
CA ILE A 216 14.46 9.72 -9.48
C ILE A 216 14.49 10.21 -10.92
N SER A 217 13.36 10.73 -11.42
CA SER A 217 13.28 11.23 -12.79
C SER A 217 14.16 12.46 -12.99
N GLU A 218 14.15 13.41 -12.06
CA GLU A 218 14.99 14.59 -12.13
C GLU A 218 16.48 14.25 -12.04
N ASP A 219 16.86 13.32 -11.15
CA ASP A 219 18.25 12.88 -11.01
C ASP A 219 18.75 12.15 -12.26
N LEU A 220 17.96 11.21 -12.79
CA LEU A 220 18.30 10.50 -14.03
C LEU A 220 18.33 11.44 -15.24
N TYR A 221 17.37 12.38 -15.33
CA TYR A 221 17.33 13.36 -16.41
C TYR A 221 18.59 14.23 -16.42
N ASN A 222 18.96 14.81 -15.27
CA ASN A 222 20.13 15.66 -15.16
C ASN A 222 21.44 14.87 -15.42
N ASP A 223 21.58 13.65 -14.89
CA ASP A 223 22.74 12.80 -15.17
C ASP A 223 22.87 12.47 -16.67
N LEU A 224 21.75 12.25 -17.38
CA LEU A 224 21.77 12.07 -18.83
C LEU A 224 22.23 13.33 -19.57
N ILE A 225 21.72 14.52 -19.21
CA ILE A 225 22.13 15.80 -19.82
C ILE A 225 23.62 16.07 -19.57
N GLU A 226 24.09 15.89 -18.33
CA GLU A 226 25.50 16.08 -17.96
C GLU A 226 26.44 15.13 -18.71
N ASN A 227 25.93 13.98 -19.15
CA ASN A 227 26.65 13.00 -19.95
C ASN A 227 26.40 13.14 -21.46
N GLY A 228 25.88 14.29 -21.91
CA GLY A 228 25.80 14.65 -23.32
C GLY A 228 24.50 14.25 -24.02
N ALA A 229 23.46 13.84 -23.29
CA ALA A 229 22.14 13.61 -23.88
C ALA A 229 21.54 14.95 -24.32
N THR A 230 20.82 14.94 -25.43
CA THR A 230 19.89 16.04 -25.74
C THR A 230 18.71 16.04 -24.75
N GLU A 231 18.04 17.18 -24.59
CA GLU A 231 16.85 17.29 -23.72
C GLU A 231 15.76 16.27 -24.08
N GLU A 232 15.58 15.99 -25.37
CA GLU A 232 14.63 14.99 -25.88
C GLU A 232 15.06 13.56 -25.56
N GLN A 233 16.35 13.23 -25.75
CA GLN A 233 16.89 11.91 -25.40
C GLN A 233 16.80 11.65 -23.90
N ALA A 234 17.18 12.63 -23.08
CA ALA A 234 17.10 12.53 -21.62
C ALA A 234 15.65 12.33 -21.16
N ALA A 235 14.71 13.14 -21.67
CA ALA A 235 13.29 13.01 -21.33
C ALA A 235 12.73 11.64 -21.71
N THR A 236 13.07 11.16 -22.91
CA THR A 236 12.62 9.86 -23.42
C THR A 236 13.14 8.71 -22.54
N LEU A 237 14.45 8.67 -22.28
CA LEU A 237 15.05 7.63 -21.44
C LEU A 237 14.51 7.69 -20.02
N THR A 238 14.43 8.87 -19.43
CA THR A 238 13.89 9.08 -18.09
C THR A 238 12.44 8.59 -17.97
N GLN A 239 11.58 8.88 -18.94
CA GLN A 239 10.18 8.44 -18.94
C GLN A 239 10.03 6.92 -18.82
N TYR A 240 10.92 6.15 -19.44
CA TYR A 240 10.86 4.69 -19.41
C TYR A 240 11.61 4.07 -18.24
N ILE A 241 12.73 4.66 -17.84
CA ILE A 241 13.64 4.06 -16.86
C ILE A 241 13.33 4.50 -15.44
N ALA A 242 12.96 5.76 -15.21
CA ALA A 242 12.70 6.26 -13.86
C ALA A 242 11.57 5.50 -13.13
N PRO A 243 10.45 5.10 -13.76
CA PRO A 243 9.44 4.25 -13.11
C PRO A 243 9.97 2.87 -12.72
N ILE A 244 10.93 2.32 -13.47
CA ILE A 244 11.56 1.04 -13.14
C ILE A 244 12.44 1.19 -11.91
N ILE A 245 13.27 2.24 -11.87
CA ILE A 245 14.11 2.56 -10.72
C ILE A 245 13.24 2.83 -9.47
N ALA A 246 12.18 3.64 -9.60
CA ALA A 246 11.21 3.91 -8.53
C ALA A 246 10.50 2.64 -8.04
N GLY A 247 10.15 1.74 -8.97
CA GLY A 247 9.55 0.46 -8.64
C GLY A 247 10.49 -0.42 -7.81
N VAL A 248 11.79 -0.42 -8.11
CA VAL A 248 12.80 -1.13 -7.29
C VAL A 248 12.88 -0.54 -5.89
N GLU A 249 12.83 0.78 -5.76
CA GLU A 249 12.94 1.49 -4.48
C GLU A 249 11.76 1.27 -3.53
N VAL A 250 10.56 1.11 -4.08
CA VAL A 250 9.34 0.98 -3.26
C VAL A 250 9.00 -0.48 -2.97
N ALA A 251 9.30 -1.39 -3.89
CA ALA A 251 8.91 -2.78 -3.74
C ALA A 251 9.87 -3.61 -2.90
N GLY A 252 11.13 -3.17 -2.73
CA GLY A 252 12.21 -3.88 -2.02
C GLY A 252 12.66 -5.18 -2.72
N ASP A 253 11.69 -5.95 -3.19
CA ASP A 253 11.91 -7.18 -3.92
C ASP A 253 11.79 -6.97 -5.44
N MET A 254 12.67 -7.67 -6.16
CA MET A 254 12.78 -7.74 -7.63
C MET A 254 11.55 -8.26 -8.43
N PRO A 255 10.41 -8.76 -7.88
CA PRO A 255 9.28 -9.23 -8.69
C PRO A 255 8.74 -8.22 -9.72
N ILE A 256 8.81 -6.91 -9.43
CA ILE A 256 8.33 -5.87 -10.35
C ILE A 256 9.21 -5.77 -11.61
N ILE A 257 10.53 -6.00 -11.52
CA ILE A 257 11.43 -5.96 -12.70
C ILE A 257 11.03 -7.02 -13.73
N ASN A 258 10.63 -8.22 -13.27
CA ASN A 258 10.16 -9.28 -14.16
C ASN A 258 8.83 -8.92 -14.86
N GLN A 259 8.00 -8.08 -14.23
CA GLN A 259 6.74 -7.62 -14.80
C GLN A 259 6.92 -6.43 -15.77
N LEU A 260 7.92 -5.57 -15.58
CA LEU A 260 8.09 -4.32 -16.35
C LEU A 260 9.05 -4.42 -17.56
N GLY A 261 10.02 -5.35 -17.59
CA GLY A 261 11.03 -5.43 -18.66
C GLY A 261 11.11 -6.74 -19.44
N GLY A 262 10.36 -7.76 -19.01
CA GLY A 262 10.44 -9.12 -19.56
C GLY A 262 11.78 -9.83 -19.28
N ASP A 263 11.81 -11.11 -19.60
CA ASP A 263 12.93 -12.03 -19.33
C ASP A 263 14.28 -11.57 -19.92
N ILE A 264 14.27 -10.74 -20.96
CA ILE A 264 15.47 -10.31 -21.70
C ILE A 264 16.21 -9.19 -20.96
N TRP A 265 15.49 -8.13 -20.58
CA TRP A 265 16.07 -7.05 -19.77
C TRP A 265 16.46 -7.56 -18.38
N ALA A 266 15.58 -8.34 -17.74
CA ALA A 266 15.89 -8.94 -16.45
C ALA A 266 17.14 -9.82 -16.51
N LYS A 267 17.38 -10.60 -17.58
CA LYS A 267 18.59 -11.42 -17.74
C LYS A 267 19.84 -10.61 -18.05
N ALA A 268 19.76 -9.61 -18.94
CA ALA A 268 20.91 -8.78 -19.30
C ALA A 268 21.36 -7.91 -18.12
N LEU A 269 20.39 -7.28 -17.44
CA LEU A 269 20.63 -6.49 -16.25
C LEU A 269 21.16 -7.37 -15.11
N ARG A 270 20.53 -8.52 -14.86
CA ARG A 270 20.98 -9.46 -13.82
C ARG A 270 22.35 -10.06 -14.09
N LYS A 271 22.73 -10.33 -15.34
CA LYS A 271 24.07 -10.85 -15.66
C LYS A 271 25.15 -9.80 -15.44
N ASN A 272 24.97 -8.59 -15.97
CA ASN A 272 25.93 -7.50 -15.80
C ASN A 272 26.00 -7.03 -14.34
N ILE A 273 24.88 -7.00 -13.63
CA ILE A 273 24.82 -6.69 -12.20
C ILE A 273 25.43 -7.84 -11.38
N GLN A 274 25.07 -9.11 -11.61
CA GLN A 274 25.64 -10.22 -10.83
C GLN A 274 27.15 -10.32 -11.02
N ASP A 275 27.66 -10.20 -12.25
CA ASP A 275 29.09 -10.29 -12.50
C ASP A 275 29.83 -9.13 -11.80
N GLU A 276 29.33 -7.90 -11.87
CA GLU A 276 29.99 -6.74 -11.27
C GLU A 276 29.78 -6.62 -9.74
N VAL A 277 28.59 -6.99 -9.23
CA VAL A 277 28.25 -6.97 -7.80
C VAL A 277 28.87 -8.16 -7.07
N VAL A 278 28.86 -9.36 -7.63
CA VAL A 278 29.49 -10.52 -6.96
C VAL A 278 31.02 -10.33 -6.96
N ASP A 279 31.67 -9.90 -8.04
CA ASP A 279 33.12 -9.70 -8.00
C ASP A 279 33.51 -8.57 -7.05
N ARG A 280 32.77 -7.45 -7.00
CA ARG A 280 33.14 -6.29 -6.16
C ARG A 280 32.70 -6.44 -4.71
N THR A 281 31.50 -6.92 -4.43
CA THR A 281 30.98 -7.10 -3.06
C THR A 281 31.69 -8.26 -2.36
N THR A 282 31.91 -9.39 -3.04
CA THR A 282 32.55 -10.56 -2.42
C THR A 282 34.06 -10.35 -2.24
N SER A 283 34.75 -9.76 -3.22
CA SER A 283 36.21 -9.52 -3.09
C SER A 283 36.54 -8.47 -2.02
N TYR A 284 35.64 -7.52 -1.75
CA TYR A 284 35.87 -6.46 -0.78
C TYR A 284 35.47 -6.83 0.66
N ILE A 285 34.30 -7.46 0.83
CA ILE A 285 33.80 -7.88 2.15
C ILE A 285 34.59 -9.08 2.69
N VAL A 286 34.91 -10.07 1.85
CA VAL A 286 35.62 -11.29 2.28
C VAL A 286 37.10 -11.04 2.55
N LYS A 287 37.79 -10.19 1.77
CA LYS A 287 39.24 -9.95 1.97
C LYS A 287 39.57 -9.11 3.19
N LYS A 288 38.64 -8.30 3.71
CA LYS A 288 38.93 -7.41 4.86
C LYS A 288 38.23 -7.79 6.16
N GLY A 289 37.25 -8.70 6.14
CA GLY A 289 36.63 -9.21 7.38
C GLY A 289 35.90 -8.16 8.22
N ILE A 290 35.57 -7.00 7.65
CA ILE A 290 35.14 -5.81 8.41
C ILE A 290 33.68 -5.90 8.86
N ILE A 291 32.82 -6.72 8.24
CA ILE A 291 31.38 -6.63 8.48
C ILE A 291 30.76 -8.05 8.46
N LYS A 292 30.60 -8.68 9.64
CA LYS A 292 29.71 -9.84 9.82
C LYS A 292 28.27 -9.35 9.98
N PHE A 293 27.65 -8.88 8.90
CA PHE A 293 26.28 -8.38 8.92
C PHE A 293 25.27 -9.31 8.22
N GLY A 294 24.02 -9.18 8.65
CA GLY A 294 22.93 -10.11 8.38
C GLY A 294 22.33 -10.00 6.98
N ILE A 295 21.57 -11.04 6.61
CA ILE A 295 20.96 -11.26 5.28
C ILE A 295 19.99 -10.12 4.88
N ALA A 296 19.35 -9.45 5.84
CA ALA A 296 18.43 -8.34 5.56
C ALA A 296 19.13 -7.05 5.08
N GLU A 297 20.40 -6.84 5.43
CA GLU A 297 21.14 -5.67 4.92
C GLU A 297 21.67 -5.88 3.51
N LEU A 298 21.83 -7.15 3.09
CA LEU A 298 22.25 -7.45 1.74
C LEU A 298 21.16 -7.12 0.72
N SER A 299 19.87 -7.13 1.07
CA SER A 299 18.80 -6.76 0.13
C SER A 299 18.78 -5.25 -0.15
N GLU A 300 18.83 -4.40 0.88
CA GLU A 300 18.85 -2.93 0.69
C GLU A 300 20.10 -2.46 -0.06
N ILE A 301 21.28 -3.03 0.26
CA ILE A 301 22.50 -2.78 -0.52
C ILE A 301 22.32 -3.26 -1.97
N THR A 302 21.66 -4.41 -2.20
CA THR A 302 21.43 -4.90 -3.56
C THR A 302 20.46 -4.00 -4.32
N GLU A 303 19.43 -3.46 -3.68
CA GLU A 303 18.45 -2.56 -4.30
C GLU A 303 19.10 -1.27 -4.79
N GLU A 304 19.85 -0.57 -3.94
CA GLU A 304 20.54 0.66 -4.34
C GLU A 304 21.56 0.37 -5.46
N VAL A 305 22.32 -0.72 -5.34
CA VAL A 305 23.29 -1.12 -6.38
C VAL A 305 22.60 -1.48 -7.70
N VAL A 306 21.42 -2.09 -7.67
CA VAL A 306 20.61 -2.36 -8.87
C VAL A 306 20.10 -1.06 -9.48
N GLN A 307 19.59 -0.12 -8.67
CA GLN A 307 19.14 1.19 -9.15
C GLN A 307 20.28 1.95 -9.83
N GLN A 308 21.45 2.04 -9.17
CA GLN A 308 22.63 2.69 -9.76
C GLN A 308 23.12 1.96 -11.02
N ALA A 309 23.07 0.64 -11.05
CA ALA A 309 23.42 -0.11 -12.26
C ALA A 309 22.45 0.18 -13.42
N ILE A 310 21.14 0.31 -13.16
CA ILE A 310 20.15 0.70 -14.16
C ILE A 310 20.42 2.12 -14.65
N GLN A 311 20.66 3.06 -13.73
CA GLN A 311 20.98 4.45 -14.07
C GLN A 311 22.28 4.54 -14.88
N ASP A 312 23.40 3.98 -14.40
CA ASP A 312 24.67 4.00 -15.10
C ASP A 312 24.60 3.31 -16.46
N ALA A 313 23.87 2.19 -16.57
CA ALA A 313 23.66 1.52 -17.85
C ALA A 313 22.87 2.39 -18.83
N THR A 314 21.88 3.12 -18.33
CA THR A 314 21.09 4.08 -19.12
C THR A 314 21.97 5.25 -19.57
N VAL A 315 22.74 5.86 -18.67
CA VAL A 315 23.68 6.93 -18.99
C VAL A 315 24.75 6.46 -19.97
N LYS A 316 25.22 5.21 -19.85
CA LYS A 316 26.19 4.64 -20.77
C LYS A 316 25.69 4.53 -22.22
N THR A 317 24.37 4.47 -22.44
CA THR A 317 23.81 4.51 -23.80
C THR A 317 24.06 5.84 -24.52
N VAL A 318 24.34 6.89 -23.76
CA VAL A 318 24.65 8.24 -24.25
C VAL A 318 26.16 8.53 -24.13
N ASN A 319 26.77 8.13 -23.01
CA ASN A 319 28.20 8.29 -22.76
C ASN A 319 28.90 6.94 -22.58
N GLU A 320 29.50 6.42 -23.65
CA GLU A 320 30.18 5.12 -23.63
C GLU A 320 31.33 5.02 -22.60
N ASN A 321 31.89 6.16 -22.19
CA ASN A 321 32.95 6.23 -21.18
C ASN A 321 32.44 6.07 -19.73
N ARG A 322 31.13 6.17 -19.49
CA ARG A 322 30.54 5.94 -18.17
C ARG A 322 30.78 4.48 -17.77
N LYS A 323 31.48 4.28 -16.65
CA LYS A 323 31.65 2.95 -16.06
C LYS A 323 30.38 2.60 -15.30
N ILE A 324 29.86 1.39 -15.53
CA ILE A 324 28.77 0.84 -14.72
C ILE A 324 29.32 0.62 -13.30
N LEU A 325 28.58 1.08 -12.29
CA LEU A 325 28.94 0.94 -10.88
C LEU A 325 30.24 1.67 -10.52
N SER A 326 30.49 2.86 -11.09
CA SER A 326 31.64 3.70 -10.71
C SER A 326 31.56 4.16 -9.26
N ASP A 327 30.36 4.45 -8.77
CA ASP A 327 30.10 4.97 -7.42
C ASP A 327 29.59 3.93 -6.43
N VAL A 328 29.61 2.65 -6.81
CA VAL A 328 29.05 1.56 -6.00
C VAL A 328 29.66 1.48 -4.60
N LYS A 329 30.92 1.88 -4.43
CA LYS A 329 31.57 1.89 -3.11
C LYS A 329 31.01 2.98 -2.22
N ASN A 330 30.79 4.18 -2.77
CA ASN A 330 30.17 5.30 -2.07
C ASN A 330 28.74 4.93 -1.70
N LEU A 331 27.99 4.36 -2.65
CA LEU A 331 26.63 3.90 -2.45
C LEU A 331 26.55 2.85 -1.33
N ILE A 332 27.26 1.72 -1.45
CA ILE A 332 27.27 0.65 -0.43
C ILE A 332 27.61 1.20 0.96
N ALA A 333 28.54 2.15 1.06
CA ALA A 333 28.90 2.77 2.33
C ALA A 333 27.77 3.67 2.87
N GLU A 334 27.13 4.46 2.01
CA GLU A 334 26.00 5.30 2.39
C GLU A 334 24.78 4.47 2.78
N THR A 335 24.44 3.41 2.04
CA THR A 335 23.41 2.44 2.41
C THR A 335 23.76 1.81 3.75
N ALA A 336 24.96 1.22 3.90
CA ALA A 336 25.33 0.54 5.13
C ALA A 336 25.25 1.46 6.36
N LEU A 337 25.69 2.71 6.22
CA LEU A 337 25.55 3.72 7.28
C LEU A 337 24.08 4.10 7.55
N SER A 338 23.25 4.15 6.50
CA SER A 338 21.84 4.50 6.62
C SER A 338 21.03 3.40 7.33
N VAL A 339 21.36 2.13 7.10
CA VAL A 339 20.67 1.00 7.75
C VAL A 339 21.22 0.64 9.13
N PHE A 340 22.48 0.97 9.43
CA PHE A 340 23.22 0.48 10.60
C PHE A 340 22.47 0.62 11.94
N PRO A 341 21.77 1.73 12.25
CA PRO A 341 21.03 1.81 13.52
C PRO A 341 19.77 0.95 13.58
N PHE A 342 19.13 0.69 12.44
CA PHE A 342 17.96 -0.18 12.38
C PHE A 342 18.36 -1.64 12.55
N SER A 343 19.52 -2.04 12.02
CA SER A 343 20.02 -3.40 12.14
C SER A 343 20.74 -3.69 13.45
N SER A 344 21.51 -2.74 14.00
CA SER A 344 22.19 -2.91 15.30
C SER A 344 21.19 -3.06 16.46
N THR A 345 20.06 -2.35 16.41
CA THR A 345 18.97 -2.52 17.38
C THR A 345 18.28 -3.88 17.25
N ALA A 346 18.14 -4.42 16.04
CA ALA A 346 17.64 -5.78 15.77
C ALA A 346 18.65 -6.89 16.15
N GLY A 347 19.95 -6.68 15.93
CA GLY A 347 21.01 -7.66 16.22
C GLY A 347 21.34 -7.81 17.70
N ILE A 348 21.38 -6.70 18.46
CA ILE A 348 21.60 -6.72 19.92
C ILE A 348 20.46 -7.45 20.63
N SER A 349 19.22 -7.31 20.14
CA SER A 349 18.05 -8.00 20.70
C SER A 349 18.07 -9.52 20.39
N ALA A 350 18.55 -9.94 19.22
CA ALA A 350 18.73 -11.35 18.87
C ALA A 350 19.83 -12.06 19.71
N ILE A 351 21.00 -11.43 19.90
CA ILE A 351 22.11 -11.97 20.71
C ILE A 351 21.71 -12.13 22.20
N HIS A 352 20.88 -11.21 22.71
CA HIS A 352 20.36 -11.29 24.07
C HIS A 352 19.32 -12.41 24.27
N GLN A 353 18.74 -12.93 23.18
CA GLN A 353 17.77 -14.02 23.17
C GLN A 353 18.46 -15.40 23.03
N GLU A 354 19.47 -15.51 22.18
CA GLU A 354 20.27 -16.74 22.04
C GLU A 354 21.02 -17.09 23.32
N THR A 355 21.56 -16.10 24.03
CA THR A 355 22.20 -16.29 25.34
C THR A 355 21.23 -16.73 26.45
N LYS A 356 19.92 -16.51 26.27
CA LYS A 356 18.87 -17.06 27.16
C LYS A 356 18.46 -18.48 26.76
N LEU A 357 18.43 -18.79 25.47
CA LEU A 357 18.04 -20.12 24.97
C LEU A 357 19.16 -21.16 25.14
N ALA A 358 20.43 -20.76 25.04
CA ALA A 358 21.59 -21.63 25.28
C ALA A 358 21.73 -22.10 26.75
N LYS A 359 20.93 -21.57 27.69
CA LYS A 359 20.90 -22.00 29.10
C LYS A 359 19.84 -23.07 29.40
N ALA A 360 19.12 -23.58 28.40
CA ALA A 360 18.12 -24.64 28.59
C ALA A 360 18.68 -26.02 28.17
N GLU A 361 18.65 -27.01 29.08
CA GLU A 361 19.23 -28.35 28.87
C GLU A 361 18.39 -29.26 27.94
N PRO A 362 19.02 -30.18 27.18
CA PRO A 362 18.36 -31.04 26.19
C PRO A 362 17.81 -32.38 26.77
N LYS A 363 16.75 -32.92 26.14
CA LYS A 363 16.11 -34.22 26.48
C LYS A 363 16.36 -35.31 25.40
N PRO A 364 16.28 -36.62 25.76
CA PRO A 364 16.71 -37.71 24.89
C PRO A 364 15.61 -38.31 23.98
N GLU A 365 16.06 -38.92 22.88
CA GLU A 365 15.30 -39.48 21.74
C GLU A 365 14.55 -40.79 22.01
N MET A 366 13.49 -41.05 21.23
CA MET A 366 12.65 -42.26 21.28
C MET A 366 12.51 -42.90 19.88
N LYS A 367 12.62 -44.23 19.80
CA LYS A 367 12.63 -45.06 18.57
C LYS A 367 11.24 -45.52 18.11
N LEU A 368 11.11 -45.79 16.81
CA LEU A 368 9.89 -46.20 16.08
C LEU A 368 9.92 -47.70 15.68
N GLU A 369 8.74 -48.34 15.62
CA GLU A 369 8.48 -49.67 15.02
C GLU A 369 7.37 -49.60 13.96
N GLU A 370 7.43 -50.52 12.98
CA GLU A 370 6.63 -50.58 11.73
C GLU A 370 5.35 -51.44 11.83
N PRO A 371 4.30 -51.20 11.00
CA PRO A 371 3.08 -52.01 10.98
C PRO A 371 2.87 -52.86 9.69
N SER A 372 2.03 -53.90 9.83
CA SER A 372 1.67 -54.92 8.83
C SER A 372 0.29 -54.70 8.17
N VAL A 373 0.08 -55.33 7.01
CA VAL A 373 -1.01 -55.09 6.03
C VAL A 373 -2.05 -56.23 6.01
N GLN A 374 -3.35 -55.91 5.81
CA GLN A 374 -4.37 -56.86 5.31
C GLN A 374 -5.45 -56.19 4.42
N GLU A 375 -5.88 -56.94 3.39
CA GLU A 375 -6.80 -56.62 2.27
C GLU A 375 -8.30 -56.56 2.63
N ILE A 376 -9.11 -55.88 1.80
CA ILE A 376 -10.58 -55.87 1.85
C ILE A 376 -11.22 -55.92 0.44
N SER A 377 -12.27 -56.74 0.32
CA SER A 377 -13.15 -57.02 -0.85
C SER A 377 -14.29 -56.01 -1.03
N ILE A 378 -14.85 -55.90 -2.25
CA ILE A 378 -15.86 -54.91 -2.67
C ILE A 378 -17.17 -55.59 -3.10
N GLU A 379 -18.32 -54.99 -2.78
CA GLU A 379 -19.60 -55.18 -3.49
C GLU A 379 -20.39 -53.85 -3.63
N PRO A 380 -21.32 -53.73 -4.62
CA PRO A 380 -21.81 -52.45 -5.14
C PRO A 380 -23.23 -52.05 -4.65
N GLN A 381 -23.58 -50.77 -4.83
CA GLN A 381 -24.89 -50.17 -4.48
C GLN A 381 -25.63 -49.62 -5.73
N PRO A 382 -26.98 -49.51 -5.69
CA PRO A 382 -27.83 -49.21 -6.84
C PRO A 382 -28.23 -47.73 -6.99
N LYS A 383 -28.79 -47.42 -8.17
CA LYS A 383 -29.19 -46.09 -8.71
C LYS A 383 -30.46 -45.51 -8.08
N VAL A 384 -30.54 -44.17 -8.02
CA VAL A 384 -31.75 -43.40 -7.68
C VAL A 384 -32.01 -42.30 -8.72
N GLU A 385 -33.31 -42.02 -8.89
CA GLU A 385 -34.04 -41.33 -9.96
C GLU A 385 -34.35 -39.85 -9.60
N ILE A 386 -34.49 -38.98 -10.62
CA ILE A 386 -34.57 -37.50 -10.51
C ILE A 386 -36.02 -37.01 -10.73
N LYS A 387 -36.45 -35.96 -10.00
CA LYS A 387 -37.70 -35.20 -10.23
C LYS A 387 -37.44 -33.69 -10.27
N GLU A 388 -38.19 -32.99 -11.14
CA GLU A 388 -38.04 -31.58 -11.53
C GLU A 388 -38.73 -30.55 -10.59
N GLU A 389 -38.22 -29.31 -10.59
CA GLU A 389 -38.71 -28.13 -9.84
C GLU A 389 -39.36 -27.03 -10.73
N PRO A 390 -40.21 -26.13 -10.17
CA PRO A 390 -40.96 -25.09 -10.89
C PRO A 390 -40.35 -23.67 -10.81
N LYS A 391 -40.76 -22.80 -11.75
CA LYS A 391 -40.29 -21.41 -11.98
C LYS A 391 -40.98 -20.35 -11.09
N ILE A 392 -40.25 -19.31 -10.67
CA ILE A 392 -40.79 -18.08 -10.03
C ILE A 392 -40.15 -16.81 -10.65
N ALA A 393 -40.93 -15.73 -10.73
CA ALA A 393 -40.61 -14.42 -11.33
C ALA A 393 -40.09 -13.37 -10.31
N PRO A 394 -39.36 -12.31 -10.72
CA PRO A 394 -38.71 -11.35 -9.82
C PRO A 394 -39.57 -10.13 -9.45
N THR A 395 -39.28 -9.54 -8.28
CA THR A 395 -39.91 -8.33 -7.72
C THR A 395 -38.84 -7.29 -7.37
N GLU A 396 -38.95 -6.05 -7.88
CA GLU A 396 -38.09 -4.91 -7.56
C GLU A 396 -38.62 -4.08 -6.37
N LYS A 397 -37.73 -3.46 -5.59
CA LYS A 397 -38.04 -2.59 -4.43
C LYS A 397 -38.13 -1.10 -4.84
N PRO A 398 -38.97 -0.29 -4.18
CA PRO A 398 -39.24 1.10 -4.56
C PRO A 398 -38.16 2.11 -4.09
N ILE A 399 -38.04 3.21 -4.85
CA ILE A 399 -37.11 4.33 -4.69
C ILE A 399 -37.56 5.26 -3.55
N LYS A 400 -36.61 5.85 -2.81
CA LYS A 400 -36.88 6.81 -1.72
C LYS A 400 -37.05 8.23 -2.25
N GLU A 401 -38.20 8.86 -1.98
CA GLU A 401 -38.48 10.28 -2.29
C GLU A 401 -37.90 11.20 -1.19
N LEU A 402 -37.34 12.35 -1.59
CA LEU A 402 -36.83 13.40 -0.69
C LEU A 402 -37.98 14.33 -0.24
N THR A 403 -38.00 14.74 1.02
CA THR A 403 -39.01 15.69 1.52
C THR A 403 -38.65 17.14 1.22
N ARG A 404 -39.65 18.02 1.25
CA ARG A 404 -39.50 19.46 1.02
C ARG A 404 -38.47 20.11 1.96
N GLU A 405 -38.48 19.71 3.21
CA GLU A 405 -37.55 20.20 4.24
C GLU A 405 -36.11 19.75 3.96
N GLU A 406 -35.92 18.55 3.41
CA GLU A 406 -34.60 18.02 3.05
C GLU A 406 -34.01 18.80 1.86
N VAL A 407 -34.84 19.13 0.87
CA VAL A 407 -34.44 19.95 -0.28
C VAL A 407 -34.05 21.36 0.16
N HIS A 408 -34.84 21.99 1.05
CA HIS A 408 -34.52 23.32 1.56
C HIS A 408 -33.21 23.36 2.37
N ASP A 409 -32.95 22.35 3.21
CA ASP A 409 -31.70 22.27 3.98
C ASP A 409 -30.46 22.09 3.08
N ILE A 410 -30.59 21.32 1.99
CA ILE A 410 -29.52 21.17 0.97
C ILE A 410 -29.22 22.52 0.31
N VAL A 411 -30.25 23.27 -0.09
CA VAL A 411 -30.11 24.58 -0.75
C VAL A 411 -29.42 25.59 0.16
N VAL A 412 -29.85 25.70 1.42
CA VAL A 412 -29.30 26.67 2.37
C VAL A 412 -27.82 26.42 2.66
N LYS A 413 -27.38 25.15 2.65
CA LYS A 413 -25.97 24.78 2.86
C LYS A 413 -25.08 25.07 1.66
N ILE A 414 -25.61 24.96 0.44
CA ILE A 414 -24.83 25.09 -0.78
C ILE A 414 -24.56 26.55 -1.15
N ILE A 415 -25.39 27.51 -0.72
CA ILE A 415 -25.23 28.93 -1.11
C ILE A 415 -24.12 29.59 -0.26
N PRO A 416 -22.94 29.91 -0.84
CA PRO A 416 -21.92 30.68 -0.14
C PRO A 416 -22.32 32.16 -0.09
N LYS A 417 -21.78 32.90 0.90
CA LYS A 417 -22.06 34.33 1.09
C LYS A 417 -21.60 35.24 -0.06
N ASP A 418 -20.71 34.77 -0.93
CA ASP A 418 -20.21 35.50 -2.12
C ASP A 418 -20.72 34.86 -3.41
N THR A 419 -21.94 35.20 -3.79
CA THR A 419 -22.64 34.64 -4.96
C THR A 419 -22.05 35.06 -6.32
N GLU A 420 -21.27 36.15 -6.38
CA GLU A 420 -20.69 36.68 -7.62
C GLU A 420 -19.63 35.77 -8.27
N LYS A 421 -19.08 34.80 -7.54
CA LYS A 421 -17.99 33.92 -8.03
C LYS A 421 -18.44 32.50 -8.38
N MET A 422 -19.73 32.17 -8.25
CA MET A 422 -20.20 30.81 -8.54
C MET A 422 -20.33 30.54 -10.04
N THR A 423 -19.81 29.38 -10.46
CA THR A 423 -20.02 28.80 -11.80
C THR A 423 -20.96 27.60 -11.69
N PRO A 424 -21.71 27.23 -12.75
CA PRO A 424 -22.61 26.07 -12.73
C PRO A 424 -21.92 24.78 -12.24
N LYS A 425 -20.68 24.54 -12.67
CA LYS A 425 -19.89 23.36 -12.26
C LYS A 425 -19.55 23.33 -10.76
N LEU A 426 -19.39 24.50 -10.14
CA LEU A 426 -19.11 24.58 -8.70
C LEU A 426 -20.36 24.25 -7.89
N ILE A 427 -21.53 24.71 -8.35
CA ILE A 427 -22.83 24.40 -7.75
C ILE A 427 -23.15 22.91 -7.93
N GLU A 428 -22.92 22.38 -9.13
CA GLU A 428 -23.09 20.96 -9.46
C GLU A 428 -22.26 20.07 -8.53
N ALA A 429 -20.96 20.35 -8.38
CA ALA A 429 -20.08 19.58 -7.51
C ALA A 429 -20.50 19.65 -6.02
N SER A 430 -20.90 20.82 -5.53
CA SER A 430 -21.40 20.98 -4.16
C SER A 430 -22.74 20.26 -3.94
N LEU A 431 -23.63 20.27 -4.93
CA LEU A 431 -24.92 19.59 -4.88
C LEU A 431 -24.77 18.06 -4.93
N ILE A 432 -23.83 17.55 -5.74
CA ILE A 432 -23.49 16.11 -5.76
C ILE A 432 -22.97 15.67 -4.39
N GLY A 433 -22.04 16.42 -3.78
CA GLY A 433 -21.51 16.10 -2.45
C GLY A 433 -22.62 15.97 -1.40
N GLU A 434 -23.54 16.94 -1.38
CA GLU A 434 -24.58 16.99 -0.36
C GLU A 434 -25.72 15.97 -0.57
N LEU A 435 -25.97 15.57 -1.82
CA LEU A 435 -26.89 14.47 -2.15
C LEU A 435 -26.28 13.11 -1.80
N LEU A 436 -24.97 12.92 -2.03
CA LEU A 436 -24.26 11.70 -1.66
C LEU A 436 -24.23 11.50 -0.13
N ASP A 437 -24.02 12.56 0.64
CA ASP A 437 -24.05 12.52 2.12
C ASP A 437 -25.43 12.11 2.67
N ARG A 438 -26.48 12.14 1.85
CA ARG A 438 -27.84 11.67 2.16
C ARG A 438 -28.16 10.29 1.58
N ASN A 439 -27.14 9.55 1.13
CA ASN A 439 -27.25 8.23 0.51
C ASN A 439 -28.07 8.22 -0.80
N ILE A 440 -28.09 9.31 -1.56
CA ILE A 440 -28.62 9.29 -2.93
C ILE A 440 -27.54 8.66 -3.83
N PRO A 441 -27.85 7.62 -4.61
CA PRO A 441 -26.89 6.99 -5.52
C PRO A 441 -26.24 8.01 -6.46
N LEU A 442 -24.93 7.89 -6.70
CA LEU A 442 -24.14 8.84 -7.50
C LEU A 442 -24.77 9.17 -8.85
N ARG A 443 -25.33 8.18 -9.55
CA ARG A 443 -26.00 8.39 -10.84
C ARG A 443 -27.23 9.28 -10.73
N GLN A 444 -28.02 9.13 -9.67
CA GLN A 444 -29.18 9.98 -9.41
C GLN A 444 -28.73 11.38 -8.95
N ALA A 445 -27.74 11.46 -8.06
CA ALA A 445 -27.18 12.72 -7.59
C ALA A 445 -26.61 13.57 -8.75
N THR A 446 -25.95 12.93 -9.72
CA THR A 446 -25.39 13.60 -10.91
C THR A 446 -26.50 14.15 -11.80
N VAL A 447 -27.53 13.36 -12.11
CA VAL A 447 -28.66 13.81 -12.93
C VAL A 447 -29.43 14.96 -12.27
N ILE A 448 -29.65 14.90 -10.96
CA ILE A 448 -30.27 15.99 -10.20
C ILE A 448 -29.42 17.25 -10.29
N ALA A 449 -28.10 17.13 -10.11
CA ALA A 449 -27.20 18.27 -10.10
C ALA A 449 -27.02 18.94 -11.48
N GLU A 450 -26.95 18.14 -12.55
CA GLU A 450 -26.84 18.63 -13.93
C GLU A 450 -28.07 19.46 -14.35
N ASN A 451 -29.27 19.05 -13.93
CA ASN A 451 -30.51 19.74 -14.25
C ASN A 451 -30.70 21.02 -13.43
N VAL A 452 -30.36 20.98 -12.13
CA VAL A 452 -30.63 22.09 -11.21
C VAL A 452 -29.58 23.21 -11.30
N ALA A 453 -28.32 22.89 -11.55
CA ALA A 453 -27.22 23.86 -11.46
C ALA A 453 -27.31 25.06 -12.44
N PRO A 454 -27.77 24.90 -13.70
CA PRO A 454 -27.95 26.02 -14.62
C PRO A 454 -28.99 27.04 -14.14
N ASP A 455 -30.14 26.54 -13.65
CA ASP A 455 -31.25 27.38 -13.19
C ASP A 455 -30.93 28.07 -11.87
N ALA A 456 -30.17 27.42 -10.99
CA ALA A 456 -29.60 28.04 -9.80
C ALA A 456 -28.81 29.31 -10.17
N VAL A 457 -27.91 29.20 -11.15
CA VAL A 457 -27.09 30.33 -11.58
C VAL A 457 -27.93 31.45 -12.19
N ALA A 458 -28.98 31.11 -12.94
CA ALA A 458 -29.89 32.10 -13.54
C ALA A 458 -30.65 32.89 -12.46
N VAL A 459 -31.25 32.21 -11.47
CA VAL A 459 -31.99 32.85 -10.37
C VAL A 459 -31.10 33.80 -9.55
N PHE A 460 -29.83 33.43 -9.33
CA PHE A 460 -28.90 34.30 -8.59
C PHE A 460 -28.34 35.47 -9.41
N LYS A 461 -28.28 35.36 -10.74
CA LYS A 461 -27.77 36.42 -11.63
C LYS A 461 -28.82 37.45 -12.02
N GLU A 462 -30.08 37.05 -12.21
CA GLU A 462 -31.10 37.89 -12.85
C GLU A 462 -32.10 38.53 -11.89
N GLY A 463 -32.23 38.06 -10.64
CA GLY A 463 -33.26 38.55 -9.73
C GLY A 463 -32.94 39.90 -9.08
N GLU A 464 -33.59 41.00 -9.43
CA GLU A 464 -33.65 42.18 -8.56
C GLU A 464 -34.57 41.88 -7.35
N GLY A 465 -34.00 41.84 -6.14
CA GLY A 465 -34.75 41.54 -4.91
C GLY A 465 -33.85 41.22 -3.72
N THR A 466 -34.44 41.24 -2.53
CA THR A 466 -33.75 40.85 -1.29
C THR A 466 -33.36 39.37 -1.33
N GLU A 467 -32.27 39.01 -0.65
CA GLU A 467 -31.72 37.63 -0.58
C GLU A 467 -32.79 36.59 -0.23
N SER A 468 -33.73 36.94 0.67
CA SER A 468 -34.86 36.08 1.05
C SER A 468 -35.84 35.79 -0.10
N LYS A 469 -36.02 36.70 -1.07
CA LYS A 469 -36.88 36.47 -2.23
C LYS A 469 -36.20 35.54 -3.23
N ARG A 470 -34.90 35.77 -3.50
CA ARG A 470 -34.07 34.90 -4.37
C ARG A 470 -34.01 33.46 -3.84
N LEU A 471 -33.85 33.28 -2.54
CA LEU A 471 -33.85 31.96 -1.90
C LEU A 471 -35.19 31.25 -2.07
N LYS A 472 -36.29 31.99 -1.95
CA LYS A 472 -37.64 31.45 -2.08
C LYS A 472 -37.93 31.01 -3.52
N ASP A 473 -37.62 31.86 -4.50
CA ASP A 473 -37.82 31.59 -5.93
C ASP A 473 -36.94 30.39 -6.38
N PHE A 474 -35.71 30.29 -5.87
CA PHE A 474 -34.84 29.13 -6.12
C PHE A 474 -35.37 27.84 -5.49
N THR A 475 -35.85 27.90 -4.24
CA THR A 475 -36.43 26.72 -3.54
C THR A 475 -37.67 26.21 -4.28
N GLU A 476 -38.56 27.10 -4.75
CA GLU A 476 -39.74 26.71 -5.54
C GLU A 476 -39.38 26.07 -6.89
N THR A 477 -38.30 26.54 -7.54
CA THR A 477 -37.81 25.96 -8.81
C THR A 477 -37.29 24.54 -8.60
N LEU A 478 -36.48 24.35 -7.55
CA LEU A 478 -35.92 23.05 -7.17
C LEU A 478 -36.99 22.03 -6.78
N GLU A 479 -38.02 22.48 -6.06
CA GLU A 479 -39.17 21.66 -5.70
C GLU A 479 -39.89 21.13 -6.96
N ASN A 480 -40.10 21.99 -7.96
CA ASN A 480 -40.77 21.59 -9.21
C ASN A 480 -39.94 20.60 -10.03
N GLU A 481 -38.63 20.83 -10.17
CA GLU A 481 -37.76 19.95 -10.96
C GLU A 481 -37.55 18.57 -10.34
N LEU A 482 -37.37 18.50 -9.01
CA LEU A 482 -37.25 17.24 -8.28
C LEU A 482 -38.54 16.42 -8.33
N THR A 483 -39.70 17.08 -8.35
CA THR A 483 -41.00 16.40 -8.47
C THR A 483 -41.21 15.85 -9.89
N ILE A 484 -40.76 16.57 -10.93
CA ILE A 484 -40.89 16.14 -12.33
C ILE A 484 -39.95 14.96 -12.64
N GLY A 485 -38.69 15.02 -12.21
CA GLY A 485 -37.66 14.00 -12.50
C GLY A 485 -37.95 12.59 -11.93
N ILE A 486 -38.78 12.50 -10.89
CA ILE A 486 -39.18 11.21 -10.28
C ILE A 486 -40.37 10.57 -11.02
N SER A 487 -41.22 11.38 -11.67
CA SER A 487 -42.46 10.91 -12.31
C SER A 487 -42.30 10.43 -13.76
N GLU A 488 -41.23 10.83 -14.47
CA GLU A 488 -41.05 10.56 -15.90
C GLU A 488 -40.15 9.35 -16.23
N ILE A 489 -39.61 8.64 -15.24
CA ILE A 489 -38.79 7.43 -15.47
C ILE A 489 -39.72 6.23 -15.70
N LYS A 490 -40.31 6.14 -16.91
CA LYS A 490 -40.86 4.88 -17.45
C LYS A 490 -39.88 4.30 -18.47
N PRO A 491 -39.49 3.01 -18.37
CA PRO A 491 -38.68 2.39 -19.41
C PRO A 491 -39.55 2.08 -20.62
N GLU A 492 -39.59 2.96 -21.62
CA GLU A 492 -40.14 2.62 -22.93
C GLU A 492 -39.10 1.78 -23.69
N VAL A 493 -39.21 0.45 -23.55
CA VAL A 493 -38.41 -0.50 -24.33
C VAL A 493 -38.91 -0.50 -25.78
N LYS A 494 -38.23 0.25 -26.66
CA LYS A 494 -38.34 0.04 -28.10
C LYS A 494 -37.42 -1.11 -28.53
N PRO A 495 -37.92 -2.13 -29.26
CA PRO A 495 -37.10 -3.25 -29.68
C PRO A 495 -36.13 -2.79 -30.77
N ILE A 496 -34.83 -2.81 -30.46
CA ILE A 496 -33.76 -2.67 -31.45
C ILE A 496 -33.63 -4.03 -32.17
N PRO A 497 -33.61 -4.07 -33.51
CA PRO A 497 -33.51 -5.32 -34.26
C PRO A 497 -32.16 -6.00 -34.01
N SER A 498 -32.23 -7.30 -33.75
CA SER A 498 -31.12 -8.21 -33.52
C SER A 498 -30.15 -8.26 -34.71
N LYS A 499 -29.04 -7.52 -34.59
CA LYS A 499 -27.78 -7.88 -35.28
C LYS A 499 -26.66 -7.96 -34.25
N GLU A 500 -26.24 -9.22 -34.03
CA GLU A 500 -24.96 -9.71 -33.51
C GLU A 500 -24.03 -8.67 -32.87
N ILE A 501 -24.11 -8.55 -31.54
CA ILE A 501 -22.94 -8.18 -30.74
C ILE A 501 -22.43 -9.48 -30.10
N ILE A 502 -21.65 -10.24 -30.87
CA ILE A 502 -20.76 -11.27 -30.32
C ILE A 502 -19.65 -10.50 -29.58
N LYS A 503 -19.81 -10.27 -28.27
CA LYS A 503 -18.74 -9.73 -27.44
C LYS A 503 -17.62 -10.76 -27.38
N LYS A 504 -16.49 -10.44 -28.00
CA LYS A 504 -15.30 -11.31 -28.05
C LYS A 504 -14.76 -11.51 -26.63
N LYS A 505 -14.67 -12.77 -26.19
CA LYS A 505 -13.89 -13.18 -25.01
C LYS A 505 -12.51 -12.52 -25.05
N PRO A 506 -11.92 -12.17 -23.89
CA PRO A 506 -10.54 -11.68 -23.83
C PRO A 506 -9.63 -12.70 -24.53
N LYS A 507 -8.93 -12.26 -25.57
CA LYS A 507 -8.01 -13.11 -26.32
C LYS A 507 -6.78 -13.36 -25.44
N ILE A 508 -6.81 -14.46 -24.69
CA ILE A 508 -5.59 -15.06 -24.14
C ILE A 508 -4.67 -15.31 -25.33
N SER A 509 -3.45 -14.78 -25.27
CA SER A 509 -2.50 -14.94 -26.36
C SER A 509 -2.16 -16.43 -26.54
N ALA A 510 -1.83 -16.85 -27.76
CA ALA A 510 -1.41 -18.24 -28.02
C ALA A 510 -0.24 -18.67 -27.11
N LYS A 511 0.60 -17.70 -26.71
CA LYS A 511 1.73 -17.90 -25.80
C LYS A 511 1.29 -18.20 -24.37
N GLU A 512 0.32 -17.46 -23.83
CA GLU A 512 -0.20 -17.70 -22.47
C GLU A 512 -0.93 -19.04 -22.37
N LYS A 513 -1.68 -19.40 -23.42
CA LYS A 513 -2.34 -20.71 -23.51
C LYS A 513 -1.31 -21.84 -23.49
N ALA A 514 -0.22 -21.72 -24.24
CA ALA A 514 0.87 -22.70 -24.23
C ALA A 514 1.53 -22.83 -22.84
N ILE A 515 1.77 -21.72 -22.14
CA ILE A 515 2.35 -21.74 -20.79
C ILE A 515 1.41 -22.42 -19.78
N LEU A 516 0.10 -22.22 -19.91
CA LEU A 516 -0.89 -22.84 -19.03
C LEU A 516 -0.96 -24.36 -19.27
N GLU A 517 -0.99 -24.78 -20.53
CA GLU A 517 -0.95 -26.20 -20.92
C GLU A 517 0.32 -26.88 -20.40
N GLU A 518 1.49 -26.24 -20.52
CA GLU A 518 2.75 -26.77 -19.97
C GLU A 518 2.69 -27.00 -18.45
N LYS A 519 2.14 -26.04 -17.71
CA LYS A 519 2.01 -26.15 -16.24
C LYS A 519 1.03 -27.24 -15.83
N GLU A 520 -0.09 -27.39 -16.53
CA GLU A 520 -1.10 -28.41 -16.24
C GLU A 520 -0.53 -29.82 -16.42
N VAL A 521 0.19 -30.07 -17.51
CA VAL A 521 0.80 -31.38 -17.76
C VAL A 521 1.93 -31.68 -16.74
N LEU A 522 2.72 -30.67 -16.35
CA LEU A 522 3.73 -30.83 -15.29
C LEU A 522 3.11 -31.18 -13.91
N GLN A 523 1.92 -30.66 -13.59
CA GLN A 523 1.24 -30.97 -12.33
C GLN A 523 0.75 -32.43 -12.24
N VAL A 524 0.47 -33.05 -13.39
CA VAL A 524 0.01 -34.45 -13.46
C VAL A 524 1.13 -35.42 -13.84
N ALA A 525 2.38 -34.96 -13.85
CA ALA A 525 3.54 -35.76 -14.22
C ALA A 525 3.72 -37.00 -13.32
N ASN A 526 3.70 -38.19 -13.91
CA ASN A 526 3.92 -39.48 -13.23
C ASN A 526 4.87 -40.36 -14.04
N ILE A 527 5.57 -41.30 -13.39
CA ILE A 527 6.43 -42.25 -14.10
C ILE A 527 5.60 -43.09 -15.07
N GLY A 528 6.10 -43.25 -16.29
CA GLY A 528 5.44 -44.01 -17.33
C GLY A 528 5.20 -45.47 -16.98
N THR A 529 3.99 -45.95 -17.26
CA THR A 529 3.58 -47.34 -17.07
C THR A 529 3.92 -48.24 -18.27
N GLY A 530 4.23 -47.64 -19.42
CA GLY A 530 4.41 -48.30 -20.72
C GLY A 530 3.26 -48.03 -21.71
N GLU A 531 2.21 -47.34 -21.27
CA GLU A 531 1.03 -47.03 -22.10
C GLU A 531 1.14 -45.68 -22.84
N PHE A 532 2.21 -44.92 -22.59
CA PHE A 532 2.51 -43.62 -23.18
C PHE A 532 1.38 -42.59 -23.06
N LYS A 533 0.75 -42.47 -21.89
CA LYS A 533 -0.34 -41.52 -21.63
C LYS A 533 0.17 -40.10 -21.40
N VAL A 534 -0.69 -39.11 -21.66
CA VAL A 534 -0.42 -37.70 -21.32
C VAL A 534 -0.15 -37.59 -19.82
N GLY A 535 0.92 -36.87 -19.46
CA GLY A 535 1.40 -36.76 -18.09
C GLY A 535 2.38 -37.86 -17.68
N GLU A 536 2.63 -38.88 -18.51
CA GLU A 536 3.65 -39.88 -18.18
C GLU A 536 5.06 -39.42 -18.55
N VAL A 537 6.03 -39.79 -17.72
CA VAL A 537 7.45 -39.49 -17.89
C VAL A 537 8.24 -40.76 -18.21
N TYR A 538 8.92 -40.72 -19.36
CA TYR A 538 9.80 -41.76 -19.87
C TYR A 538 11.23 -41.26 -19.97
N VAL A 539 12.14 -42.11 -20.43
CA VAL A 539 13.55 -41.79 -20.64
C VAL A 539 13.96 -42.15 -22.05
N GLN A 540 14.63 -41.25 -22.76
CA GLN A 540 15.27 -41.56 -24.04
C GLN A 540 16.78 -41.61 -23.87
N GLU A 541 17.41 -42.60 -24.51
CA GLU A 541 18.86 -42.62 -24.68
C GLU A 541 19.26 -41.62 -25.77
N VAL A 542 20.08 -40.66 -25.38
CA VAL A 542 20.74 -39.69 -26.26
C VAL A 542 22.25 -39.90 -26.18
N ALA A 543 23.00 -39.30 -27.11
CA ALA A 543 24.45 -39.54 -27.24
C ALA A 543 25.27 -39.30 -25.94
N ARG A 544 24.75 -38.55 -24.98
CA ARG A 544 25.41 -38.22 -23.71
C ARG A 544 24.66 -38.70 -22.46
N GLY A 545 23.74 -39.66 -22.60
CA GLY A 545 23.09 -40.29 -21.46
C GLY A 545 21.58 -40.46 -21.64
N LYS A 546 20.86 -40.45 -20.52
CA LYS A 546 19.42 -40.70 -20.45
C LYS A 546 18.70 -39.38 -20.15
N ARG A 547 17.71 -38.98 -20.98
CA ARG A 547 16.93 -37.76 -20.78
C ARG A 547 15.46 -38.05 -20.43
N PRO A 548 14.92 -37.45 -19.37
CA PRO A 548 13.51 -37.57 -19.03
C PRO A 548 12.62 -36.83 -20.04
N ILE A 549 11.51 -37.45 -20.43
CA ILE A 549 10.55 -36.96 -21.43
C ILE A 549 9.16 -37.03 -20.84
N LEU A 550 8.45 -35.90 -20.82
CA LEU A 550 7.06 -35.80 -20.42
C LEU A 550 6.16 -35.84 -21.65
N ILE A 551 5.27 -36.84 -21.73
CA ILE A 551 4.30 -36.96 -22.81
C ILE A 551 3.20 -35.92 -22.64
N ASN A 552 2.95 -35.11 -23.66
CA ASN A 552 1.90 -34.09 -23.66
C ASN A 552 0.73 -34.42 -24.59
N LYS A 553 0.95 -35.29 -25.58
CA LYS A 553 -0.08 -35.66 -26.55
C LYS A 553 0.21 -37.03 -27.16
N VAL A 554 -0.86 -37.80 -27.33
CA VAL A 554 -0.84 -39.10 -28.02
C VAL A 554 -1.63 -38.95 -29.31
N ASN A 555 -0.99 -39.23 -30.44
CA ASN A 555 -1.62 -39.12 -31.74
C ASN A 555 -2.39 -40.42 -32.09
N PRO A 556 -3.42 -40.34 -32.97
CA PRO A 556 -4.19 -41.52 -33.38
C PRO A 556 -3.36 -42.63 -34.06
N ASP A 557 -2.21 -42.29 -34.62
CA ASP A 557 -1.28 -43.24 -35.24
C ASP A 557 -0.36 -43.97 -34.24
N GLY A 558 -0.53 -43.70 -32.94
CA GLY A 558 0.30 -44.26 -31.86
C GLY A 558 1.63 -43.53 -31.66
N SER A 559 1.94 -42.50 -32.46
CA SER A 559 3.06 -41.60 -32.16
C SER A 559 2.73 -40.71 -30.97
N VAL A 560 3.76 -40.25 -30.27
CA VAL A 560 3.60 -39.34 -29.12
C VAL A 560 4.41 -38.08 -29.32
N GLU A 561 3.86 -36.98 -28.80
CA GLU A 561 4.52 -35.69 -28.67
C GLU A 561 4.71 -35.41 -27.18
N GLY A 562 5.74 -34.64 -26.86
CA GLY A 562 6.12 -34.37 -25.48
C GLY A 562 7.30 -33.43 -25.38
N TRP A 563 7.79 -33.24 -24.17
CA TRP A 563 8.88 -32.33 -23.88
C TRP A 563 10.03 -33.04 -23.18
N TYR A 564 11.26 -32.73 -23.57
CA TYR A 564 12.42 -33.04 -22.73
C TYR A 564 12.37 -32.18 -21.46
N LEU A 565 12.47 -32.83 -20.31
CA LEU A 565 12.48 -32.19 -19.01
C LEU A 565 13.91 -31.73 -18.65
N GLY A 566 14.32 -30.57 -19.16
CA GLY A 566 15.59 -29.91 -18.82
C GLY A 566 16.85 -30.69 -19.21
N ALA A 567 18.00 -30.05 -18.94
CA ALA A 567 19.32 -30.66 -19.07
C ALA A 567 19.77 -31.25 -17.73
N PRO A 568 19.69 -32.58 -17.50
CA PRO A 568 20.20 -33.18 -16.28
C PRO A 568 21.74 -33.06 -16.16
N PHE A 569 22.44 -32.83 -17.27
CA PHE A 569 23.90 -32.77 -17.34
C PHE A 569 24.39 -31.32 -17.52
N LYS A 570 25.38 -30.91 -16.72
CA LYS A 570 25.97 -29.55 -16.79
C LYS A 570 26.54 -29.26 -18.18
N GLU A 571 26.98 -30.28 -18.89
CA GLU A 571 27.55 -30.22 -20.22
C GLU A 571 26.51 -29.84 -21.27
N GLU A 572 25.20 -30.00 -21.02
CA GLU A 572 24.16 -29.61 -21.98
C GLU A 572 23.81 -28.13 -21.89
N ALA A 573 24.15 -27.48 -20.77
CA ALA A 573 24.09 -26.02 -20.63
C ALA A 573 24.98 -25.30 -21.67
N GLN A 574 26.04 -25.97 -22.15
CA GLN A 574 26.92 -25.42 -23.20
C GLN A 574 26.22 -25.24 -24.56
N PHE A 575 25.09 -25.93 -24.78
CA PHE A 575 24.26 -25.80 -25.99
C PHE A 575 23.09 -24.83 -25.80
N GLY A 576 23.08 -24.04 -24.72
CA GLY A 576 22.02 -23.06 -24.45
C GLY A 576 20.71 -23.67 -23.91
N ILE A 577 20.71 -24.96 -23.55
CA ILE A 577 19.55 -25.64 -22.97
C ILE A 577 19.56 -25.41 -21.46
N GLY A 578 18.66 -24.54 -20.98
CA GLY A 578 18.53 -24.24 -19.56
C GLY A 578 17.96 -25.41 -18.76
N LEU A 579 18.24 -25.45 -17.45
CA LEU A 579 17.70 -26.46 -16.54
C LEU A 579 16.17 -26.55 -16.60
N ALA A 580 15.49 -25.42 -16.81
CA ALA A 580 14.02 -25.34 -16.87
C ALA A 580 13.44 -25.25 -18.29
N SER A 581 14.20 -25.64 -19.34
CA SER A 581 13.66 -25.62 -20.70
C SER A 581 12.83 -26.87 -20.99
N LEU A 582 11.64 -26.68 -21.56
CA LEU A 582 10.84 -27.73 -22.19
C LEU A 582 11.11 -27.70 -23.70
N GLN A 583 11.82 -28.70 -24.21
CA GLN A 583 12.10 -28.81 -25.65
C GLN A 583 11.10 -29.79 -26.28
N PRO A 584 10.22 -29.34 -27.19
CA PRO A 584 9.22 -30.20 -27.80
C PRO A 584 9.89 -31.23 -28.74
N ALA A 585 9.39 -32.45 -28.72
CA ALA A 585 9.81 -33.52 -29.63
C ALA A 585 8.66 -34.49 -29.93
N LYS A 586 8.85 -35.28 -31.00
CA LYS A 586 7.89 -36.28 -31.48
C LYS A 586 8.59 -37.62 -31.65
N TRP A 587 7.98 -38.68 -31.15
CA TRP A 587 8.47 -40.06 -31.25
C TRP A 587 7.47 -40.89 -32.05
N THR A 588 7.92 -41.43 -33.18
CA THR A 588 7.05 -42.17 -34.11
C THR A 588 6.80 -43.61 -33.66
N LYS A 589 7.74 -44.19 -32.92
CA LYS A 589 7.66 -45.55 -32.37
C LYS A 589 8.06 -45.50 -30.89
N PRO A 590 7.23 -44.92 -30.01
CA PRO A 590 7.59 -44.66 -28.62
C PRO A 590 8.07 -45.91 -27.87
N SER A 591 7.48 -47.08 -28.14
CA SER A 591 7.91 -48.35 -27.55
C SER A 591 9.34 -48.78 -27.88
N LYS A 592 9.96 -48.25 -28.95
CA LYS A 592 11.37 -48.49 -29.31
C LYS A 592 12.29 -47.35 -28.92
N GLU A 593 11.74 -46.14 -28.82
CA GLU A 593 12.52 -44.90 -28.63
C GLU A 593 12.56 -44.45 -27.17
N LEU A 594 11.57 -44.87 -26.37
CA LEU A 594 11.37 -44.46 -24.97
C LEU A 594 11.45 -45.67 -24.04
N LEU A 595 12.28 -45.54 -23.02
CA LEU A 595 12.49 -46.50 -21.95
C LEU A 595 11.72 -46.06 -20.69
N LYS A 596 11.36 -47.04 -19.86
CA LYS A 596 10.80 -46.76 -18.54
C LYS A 596 11.84 -46.06 -17.66
N ALA A 597 11.42 -45.06 -16.90
CA ALA A 597 12.30 -44.36 -15.99
C ALA A 597 12.78 -45.28 -14.85
N GLU A 598 14.08 -45.18 -14.51
CA GLU A 598 14.71 -45.93 -13.40
C GLU A 598 14.63 -45.18 -12.05
N PHE A 599 14.23 -43.90 -12.07
CA PHE A 599 14.08 -43.09 -10.86
C PHE A 599 12.70 -43.26 -10.20
N SER A 600 12.59 -42.92 -8.92
CA SER A 600 11.32 -42.97 -8.17
C SER A 600 10.41 -41.77 -8.45
N GLN A 601 9.11 -41.93 -8.18
CA GLN A 601 8.13 -40.85 -8.36
C GLN A 601 8.48 -39.63 -7.51
N GLU A 602 8.99 -39.85 -6.30
CA GLU A 602 9.47 -38.81 -5.40
C GLU A 602 10.65 -38.02 -6.00
N THR A 603 11.57 -38.71 -6.69
CA THR A 603 12.70 -38.07 -7.38
C THR A 603 12.21 -37.17 -8.51
N LEU A 604 11.24 -37.65 -9.28
CA LEU A 604 10.60 -36.86 -10.35
C LEU A 604 9.87 -35.64 -9.80
N ASP A 605 9.08 -35.80 -8.75
CA ASP A 605 8.31 -34.72 -8.13
C ASP A 605 9.24 -33.64 -7.55
N LYS A 606 10.33 -34.07 -6.88
CA LYS A 606 11.36 -33.16 -6.36
C LYS A 606 12.08 -32.42 -7.48
N PHE A 607 12.35 -33.08 -8.59
CA PHE A 607 12.95 -32.45 -9.77
C PHE A 607 12.01 -31.40 -10.37
N ILE A 608 10.73 -31.74 -10.61
CA ILE A 608 9.74 -30.83 -11.20
C ILE A 608 9.53 -29.61 -10.31
N SER A 609 9.35 -29.84 -9.00
CA SER A 609 9.20 -28.76 -8.01
C SER A 609 10.42 -27.84 -7.98
N LYS A 610 11.63 -28.41 -7.95
CA LYS A 610 12.87 -27.61 -7.86
C LYS A 610 13.15 -26.82 -9.14
N VAL A 611 12.91 -27.42 -10.31
CA VAL A 611 13.32 -26.87 -11.60
C VAL A 611 12.25 -25.94 -12.17
N PHE A 612 10.99 -26.36 -12.17
CA PHE A 612 9.89 -25.63 -12.79
C PHE A 612 9.05 -24.82 -11.79
N LYS A 613 9.33 -24.93 -10.48
CA LYS A 613 8.57 -24.28 -9.41
C LYS A 613 7.07 -24.60 -9.47
N VAL A 614 6.74 -25.82 -9.90
CA VAL A 614 5.38 -26.33 -9.96
C VAL A 614 5.14 -27.19 -8.73
N GLU A 615 4.20 -26.79 -7.88
CA GLU A 615 3.73 -27.64 -6.77
C GLU A 615 2.74 -28.68 -7.32
N LYS A 616 3.01 -29.96 -7.05
CA LYS A 616 2.11 -31.04 -7.46
C LYS A 616 0.83 -30.95 -6.64
N LYS A 617 -0.33 -30.99 -7.31
CA LYS A 617 -1.63 -31.10 -6.60
C LYS A 617 -1.60 -32.39 -5.79
N LYS A 618 -1.59 -32.26 -4.47
CA LYS A 618 -1.53 -33.39 -3.52
C LYS A 618 -2.73 -34.31 -3.79
N GLN A 619 -2.49 -35.43 -4.49
CA GLN A 619 -3.53 -36.40 -4.78
C GLN A 619 -4.19 -36.79 -3.46
N LEU A 620 -5.49 -36.53 -3.38
CA LEU A 620 -6.32 -36.93 -2.27
C LEU A 620 -6.34 -38.46 -2.24
N LYS A 621 -5.59 -39.07 -1.33
CA LYS A 621 -5.84 -40.47 -0.98
C LYS A 621 -7.30 -40.57 -0.53
N ALA A 622 -8.07 -41.42 -1.19
CA ALA A 622 -9.45 -41.71 -0.80
C ALA A 622 -9.47 -42.06 0.69
N PRO A 623 -10.40 -41.49 1.49
CA PRO A 623 -10.42 -41.72 2.93
C PRO A 623 -10.63 -43.20 3.23
N GLU A 624 -9.63 -43.84 3.85
CA GLU A 624 -9.83 -45.14 4.50
C GLU A 624 -10.89 -44.99 5.59
N LYS A 625 -11.95 -45.81 5.52
CA LYS A 625 -13.03 -45.83 6.52
C LYS A 625 -12.43 -46.10 7.91
N PRO A 626 -12.67 -45.25 8.92
CA PRO A 626 -12.08 -45.45 10.24
C PRO A 626 -12.76 -46.62 10.98
N LYS A 627 -11.96 -47.63 11.35
CA LYS A 627 -12.34 -48.62 12.37
C LYS A 627 -12.30 -47.93 13.75
N VAL A 628 -13.48 -47.81 14.38
CA VAL A 628 -13.64 -47.28 15.74
C VAL A 628 -13.18 -48.32 16.77
N LYS A 629 -12.30 -47.93 17.72
CA LYS A 629 -12.22 -48.41 19.12
C LYS A 629 -11.35 -47.45 19.99
N PRO A 630 -11.48 -47.45 21.35
CA PRO A 630 -11.72 -46.20 22.10
C PRO A 630 -10.59 -45.70 23.03
N LYS A 631 -10.74 -44.41 23.41
CA LYS A 631 -10.22 -43.68 24.60
C LYS A 631 -8.72 -43.74 24.93
N GLY A 632 -8.00 -42.70 24.52
CA GLY A 632 -6.65 -42.35 25.01
C GLY A 632 -6.68 -41.57 26.34
N LYS A 633 -5.70 -41.85 27.22
CA LYS A 633 -5.51 -41.21 28.54
C LYS A 633 -5.01 -39.76 28.41
N PRO A 634 -5.41 -38.84 29.32
CA PRO A 634 -4.99 -37.43 29.24
C PRO A 634 -3.51 -37.22 29.57
N ALA A 635 -2.86 -36.31 28.83
CA ALA A 635 -1.45 -35.95 28.97
C ALA A 635 -1.13 -35.35 30.36
N LYS A 636 0.05 -35.68 30.90
CA LYS A 636 0.52 -35.25 32.24
C LYS A 636 0.56 -33.72 32.44
N VAL A 637 0.62 -32.94 31.36
CA VAL A 637 0.59 -31.47 31.40
C VAL A 637 -0.82 -30.93 31.69
N ALA A 638 -1.86 -31.59 31.19
CA ALA A 638 -3.25 -31.20 31.45
C ALA A 638 -3.60 -31.36 32.95
N LYS A 639 -3.14 -32.45 33.59
CA LYS A 639 -3.32 -32.65 35.04
C LYS A 639 -2.60 -31.60 35.89
N SER A 640 -1.42 -31.13 35.44
CA SER A 640 -0.67 -30.07 36.12
C SER A 640 -1.34 -28.70 36.02
N ILE A 641 -2.03 -28.43 34.91
CA ILE A 641 -2.75 -27.17 34.68
C ILE A 641 -4.10 -27.20 35.41
N GLU A 642 -4.79 -28.35 35.39
CA GLU A 642 -6.05 -28.56 36.11
C GLU A 642 -5.85 -28.50 37.64
N ALA A 643 -4.74 -29.05 38.16
CA ALA A 643 -4.38 -28.95 39.57
C ALA A 643 -4.11 -27.49 40.00
N LYS A 644 -3.36 -26.73 39.19
CA LYS A 644 -3.08 -25.30 39.44
C LYS A 644 -4.31 -24.40 39.23
N ALA A 645 -5.26 -24.80 38.39
CA ALA A 645 -6.52 -24.10 38.19
C ALA A 645 -7.50 -24.33 39.35
N LYS A 646 -7.55 -25.57 39.89
CA LYS A 646 -8.31 -25.90 41.12
C LYS A 646 -7.74 -25.20 42.35
N GLU A 647 -6.42 -25.14 42.49
CA GLU A 647 -5.74 -24.45 43.60
C GLU A 647 -6.01 -22.93 43.64
N LYS A 648 -6.32 -22.31 42.49
CA LYS A 648 -6.60 -20.87 42.38
C LYS A 648 -8.08 -20.51 42.32
N GLY A 649 -9.00 -21.47 42.43
CA GLY A 649 -10.44 -21.22 42.35
C GLY A 649 -10.91 -20.71 40.98
N ILE A 650 -10.18 -21.03 39.91
CA ILE A 650 -10.41 -20.48 38.56
C ILE A 650 -11.35 -21.36 37.72
N VAL A 651 -11.70 -22.57 38.19
CA VAL A 651 -12.38 -23.60 37.40
C VAL A 651 -13.82 -23.23 37.03
N GLU A 652 -14.52 -22.44 37.85
CA GLU A 652 -15.91 -22.03 37.56
C GLU A 652 -16.00 -20.89 36.52
N ALA A 653 -14.90 -20.17 36.26
CA ALA A 653 -14.87 -19.06 35.30
C ALA A 653 -14.58 -19.50 33.84
N PHE A 654 -14.36 -20.79 33.59
CA PHE A 654 -13.91 -21.30 32.28
C PHE A 654 -14.67 -22.52 31.74
N GLU A 655 -15.86 -22.85 32.26
CA GLU A 655 -16.73 -23.90 31.70
C GLU A 655 -17.27 -23.60 30.28
N LYS A 656 -16.91 -22.46 29.68
CA LYS A 656 -17.26 -22.09 28.29
C LYS A 656 -16.06 -21.65 27.46
N LEU A 657 -14.89 -22.27 27.63
CA LEU A 657 -13.84 -22.15 26.62
C LEU A 657 -14.15 -23.10 25.47
N ALA A 658 -14.37 -22.52 24.29
CA ALA A 658 -14.66 -23.24 23.05
C ALA A 658 -13.57 -24.30 22.77
N GLU A 659 -14.00 -25.54 22.59
CA GLU A 659 -13.16 -26.59 22.02
C GLU A 659 -12.74 -26.15 20.61
N PHE A 660 -11.43 -26.06 20.37
CA PHE A 660 -10.90 -25.79 19.04
C PHE A 660 -10.92 -27.08 18.23
N THR A 661 -12.02 -27.32 17.52
CA THR A 661 -12.10 -28.41 16.55
C THR A 661 -11.35 -28.00 15.29
N PRO A 662 -10.26 -28.69 14.91
CA PRO A 662 -9.56 -28.39 13.67
C PRO A 662 -10.49 -28.58 12.48
N VAL A 663 -10.67 -27.52 11.68
CA VAL A 663 -11.52 -27.54 10.49
C VAL A 663 -10.70 -28.04 9.31
N VAL A 664 -11.12 -29.15 8.71
CA VAL A 664 -10.52 -29.65 7.47
C VAL A 664 -11.14 -28.87 6.30
N ILE A 665 -10.38 -27.95 5.70
CA ILE A 665 -10.84 -27.08 4.59
C ILE A 665 -11.52 -27.89 3.48
N LYS A 666 -11.01 -29.10 3.18
CA LYS A 666 -11.57 -29.96 2.15
C LYS A 666 -12.97 -30.47 2.45
N GLU A 667 -13.29 -30.72 3.72
CA GLU A 667 -14.64 -31.11 4.13
C GLU A 667 -15.60 -29.93 4.03
N GLN A 668 -15.11 -28.71 4.30
CA GLN A 668 -15.90 -27.49 4.13
C GLN A 668 -16.21 -27.23 2.66
N VAL A 669 -15.21 -27.34 1.78
CA VAL A 669 -15.39 -27.18 0.34
C VAL A 669 -16.39 -28.20 -0.18
N ALA A 670 -16.25 -29.49 0.14
CA ALA A 670 -17.19 -30.53 -0.31
C ALA A 670 -18.63 -30.30 0.18
N LYS A 671 -18.82 -29.75 1.39
CA LYS A 671 -20.15 -29.39 1.91
C LYS A 671 -20.75 -28.20 1.17
N ILE A 672 -19.94 -27.19 0.87
CA ILE A 672 -20.39 -25.99 0.15
C ILE A 672 -20.66 -26.31 -1.32
N GLU A 673 -19.81 -27.12 -1.96
CA GLU A 673 -20.06 -27.66 -3.32
C GLU A 673 -21.39 -28.38 -3.36
N LYS A 674 -21.64 -29.28 -2.41
CA LYS A 674 -22.93 -29.96 -2.30
C LYS A 674 -24.10 -29.00 -2.07
N LEU A 675 -23.94 -27.98 -1.20
CA LEU A 675 -24.97 -26.95 -0.99
C LEU A 675 -25.27 -26.17 -2.28
N MET A 676 -24.24 -25.82 -3.06
CA MET A 676 -24.38 -25.11 -4.33
C MET A 676 -25.02 -25.99 -5.41
N GLU A 677 -24.70 -27.28 -5.45
CA GLU A 677 -25.33 -28.28 -6.33
C GLU A 677 -26.80 -28.52 -5.97
N ASP A 678 -27.11 -28.67 -4.67
CA ASP A 678 -28.45 -28.96 -4.19
C ASP A 678 -29.36 -27.72 -4.27
N ASN A 679 -28.87 -26.53 -3.89
CA ASN A 679 -29.63 -25.28 -3.90
C ASN A 679 -28.72 -24.03 -3.91
N ILE A 680 -28.36 -23.59 -5.12
CA ILE A 680 -27.53 -22.40 -5.33
C ILE A 680 -28.15 -21.11 -4.76
N GLU A 681 -29.47 -20.96 -4.78
CA GLU A 681 -30.14 -19.76 -4.28
C GLU A 681 -30.04 -19.65 -2.75
N ARG A 682 -30.17 -20.78 -2.05
CA ARG A 682 -29.89 -20.86 -0.61
C ARG A 682 -28.44 -20.52 -0.30
N ALA A 683 -27.51 -21.02 -1.11
CA ALA A 683 -26.08 -20.72 -0.94
C ALA A 683 -25.77 -19.22 -1.13
N LYS A 684 -26.40 -18.57 -2.13
CA LYS A 684 -26.33 -17.12 -2.35
C LYS A 684 -26.92 -16.35 -1.16
N ALA A 685 -28.14 -16.69 -0.73
CA ALA A 685 -28.81 -16.06 0.39
C ALA A 685 -28.01 -16.15 1.70
N MET A 686 -27.39 -17.31 1.96
CA MET A 686 -26.46 -17.46 3.09
C MET A 686 -25.20 -16.61 2.93
N ALA A 687 -24.61 -16.58 1.74
CA ALA A 687 -23.36 -15.84 1.48
C ALA A 687 -23.54 -14.33 1.62
N ILE A 688 -24.70 -13.78 1.24
CA ILE A 688 -25.03 -12.34 1.40
C ILE A 688 -25.63 -12.01 2.77
N GLY A 689 -25.88 -13.02 3.61
CA GLY A 689 -26.39 -12.86 4.98
C GLY A 689 -27.90 -12.67 5.10
N GLU A 690 -28.68 -12.99 4.06
CA GLU A 690 -30.14 -13.04 4.12
C GLU A 690 -30.65 -14.30 4.84
N GLU A 691 -29.91 -15.41 4.72
CA GLU A 691 -30.15 -16.63 5.49
C GLU A 691 -29.03 -16.89 6.52
N PRO A 692 -29.34 -17.45 7.70
CA PRO A 692 -28.32 -17.81 8.67
C PRO A 692 -27.45 -18.94 8.13
N LEU A 693 -26.14 -18.84 8.36
CA LEU A 693 -25.17 -19.84 7.96
C LEU A 693 -25.42 -21.19 8.67
N ASP A 694 -25.34 -22.30 7.92
CA ASP A 694 -25.42 -23.63 8.53
C ASP A 694 -24.27 -23.80 9.54
N PRO A 695 -24.50 -24.39 10.74
CA PRO A 695 -23.53 -24.39 11.84
C PRO A 695 -22.18 -25.04 11.50
N ASP A 696 -22.18 -25.90 10.48
CA ASP A 696 -21.04 -26.67 10.03
C ASP A 696 -20.41 -26.15 8.74
N ILE A 697 -20.86 -24.99 8.23
CA ILE A 697 -20.26 -24.25 7.11
C ILE A 697 -19.49 -23.04 7.66
N LYS A 698 -18.35 -22.70 7.06
CA LYS A 698 -17.59 -21.48 7.37
C LYS A 698 -17.90 -20.38 6.36
N GLY A 699 -18.39 -19.25 6.87
CA GLY A 699 -18.88 -18.14 6.05
C GLY A 699 -17.85 -17.61 5.05
N ALA A 700 -16.58 -17.49 5.47
CA ALA A 700 -15.51 -17.05 4.58
C ALA A 700 -15.30 -17.97 3.35
N ILE A 701 -15.43 -19.29 3.52
CA ILE A 701 -15.28 -20.25 2.42
C ILE A 701 -16.50 -20.19 1.51
N LEU A 702 -17.71 -20.07 2.09
CA LEU A 702 -18.95 -19.92 1.34
C LEU A 702 -18.94 -18.64 0.49
N VAL A 703 -18.57 -17.50 1.08
CA VAL A 703 -18.46 -16.21 0.36
C VAL A 703 -17.48 -16.33 -0.81
N LYS A 704 -16.30 -16.91 -0.60
CA LYS A 704 -15.29 -17.08 -1.66
C LYS A 704 -15.82 -17.92 -2.83
N MET A 705 -16.53 -19.01 -2.53
CA MET A 705 -17.08 -19.90 -3.56
C MET A 705 -18.26 -19.27 -4.32
N ILE A 706 -19.11 -18.49 -3.65
CA ILE A 706 -20.19 -17.74 -4.32
C ILE A 706 -19.64 -16.54 -5.09
N GLU A 707 -18.54 -15.93 -4.66
CA GLU A 707 -17.81 -14.93 -5.43
C GLU A 707 -17.22 -15.54 -6.71
N ASP A 708 -16.57 -16.71 -6.64
CA ASP A 708 -16.07 -17.40 -7.83
C ASP A 708 -17.21 -17.76 -8.79
N TYR A 709 -18.34 -18.25 -8.26
CA TYR A 709 -19.56 -18.50 -9.03
C TYR A 709 -20.09 -17.22 -9.70
N ALA A 710 -20.16 -16.10 -8.98
CA ALA A 710 -20.64 -14.83 -9.51
C ALA A 710 -19.72 -14.28 -10.60
N MET A 711 -18.40 -14.42 -10.42
CA MET A 711 -17.39 -14.05 -11.41
C MET A 711 -17.47 -14.90 -12.68
N GLU A 712 -17.69 -16.21 -12.54
CA GLU A 712 -17.84 -17.13 -13.68
C GLU A 712 -19.13 -16.88 -14.48
N ASN A 713 -20.21 -16.47 -13.79
CA ASN A 713 -21.50 -16.16 -14.41
C ASN A 713 -21.67 -14.67 -14.79
N GLU A 714 -20.64 -13.85 -14.58
CA GLU A 714 -20.68 -12.39 -14.81
C GLU A 714 -21.85 -11.68 -14.07
N ASP A 715 -22.21 -12.18 -12.88
CA ASP A 715 -23.31 -11.68 -12.05
C ASP A 715 -22.84 -10.50 -11.18
N GLY A 716 -22.79 -9.32 -11.80
CA GLY A 716 -22.33 -8.09 -11.15
C GLY A 716 -23.18 -7.65 -9.95
N GLU A 717 -24.47 -7.99 -9.94
CA GLU A 717 -25.36 -7.68 -8.81
C GLU A 717 -25.03 -8.56 -7.61
N LEU A 718 -24.79 -9.86 -7.82
CA LEU A 718 -24.36 -10.77 -6.77
C LEU A 718 -22.97 -10.40 -6.21
N ILE A 719 -22.03 -9.96 -7.05
CA ILE A 719 -20.73 -9.45 -6.58
C ILE A 719 -20.91 -8.23 -5.66
N LEU A 720 -21.78 -7.29 -6.04
CA LEU A 720 -22.07 -6.11 -5.23
C LEU A 720 -22.79 -6.49 -3.92
N ALA A 721 -23.69 -7.47 -3.96
CA ALA A 721 -24.37 -7.98 -2.76
C ALA A 721 -23.39 -8.69 -1.80
N LEU A 722 -22.46 -9.50 -2.34
CA LEU A 722 -21.41 -10.15 -1.56
C LEU A 722 -20.46 -9.14 -0.91
N ALA A 723 -20.09 -8.05 -1.61
CA ALA A 723 -19.26 -6.99 -1.05
C ALA A 723 -19.90 -6.32 0.19
N ASN A 724 -21.24 -6.29 0.24
CA ASN A 724 -22.02 -5.78 1.36
C ASN A 724 -22.41 -6.85 2.39
N SER A 725 -21.96 -8.10 2.21
CA SER A 725 -22.32 -9.20 3.10
C SER A 725 -21.78 -8.99 4.53
N PRO A 726 -22.60 -9.27 5.57
CA PRO A 726 -22.13 -9.27 6.95
C PRO A 726 -21.01 -10.30 7.17
N LEU A 727 -20.97 -11.40 6.39
CA LEU A 727 -19.93 -12.42 6.50
C LEU A 727 -18.55 -11.91 6.02
N VAL A 728 -18.51 -11.02 5.03
CA VAL A 728 -17.26 -10.35 4.61
C VAL A 728 -16.76 -9.43 5.71
N SER A 729 -17.68 -8.67 6.33
CA SER A 729 -17.37 -7.79 7.47
C SER A 729 -16.86 -8.59 8.68
N GLU A 730 -17.49 -9.72 9.01
CA GLU A 730 -17.05 -10.62 10.08
C GLU A 730 -15.69 -11.25 9.79
N THR A 731 -15.40 -11.60 8.54
CA THR A 731 -14.10 -12.13 8.13
C THR A 731 -13.00 -11.07 8.24
N SER A 732 -13.33 -9.80 7.94
CA SER A 732 -12.43 -8.65 8.18
C SER A 732 -12.17 -8.44 9.67
N ILE A 733 -13.22 -8.48 10.52
CA ILE A 733 -13.07 -8.40 11.98
C ILE A 733 -12.27 -9.58 12.53
N ALA A 734 -12.51 -10.80 12.03
CA ALA A 734 -11.76 -12.00 12.40
C ALA A 734 -10.30 -11.93 11.92
N GLY A 735 -10.04 -11.38 10.74
CA GLY A 735 -8.70 -11.11 10.21
C GLY A 735 -7.95 -10.05 10.99
N GLN A 736 -8.62 -8.96 11.37
CA GLN A 736 -8.11 -7.94 12.29
C GLN A 736 -7.84 -8.52 13.68
N THR A 737 -8.73 -9.41 14.15
CA THR A 737 -8.57 -10.12 15.43
C THR A 737 -7.44 -11.14 15.38
N LEU A 738 -7.26 -11.87 14.28
CA LEU A 738 -6.16 -12.81 14.05
C LEU A 738 -4.84 -12.08 13.86
N ARG A 739 -4.83 -10.88 13.27
CA ARG A 739 -3.68 -9.97 13.25
C ARG A 739 -3.37 -9.47 14.66
N LEU A 740 -4.39 -9.05 15.43
CA LEU A 740 -4.29 -8.71 16.86
C LEU A 740 -3.92 -9.90 17.78
N ILE A 741 -4.06 -11.14 17.30
CA ILE A 741 -3.65 -12.38 17.99
C ILE A 741 -2.26 -12.82 17.51
N GLY A 742 -1.92 -12.66 16.23
CA GLY A 742 -0.60 -12.91 15.65
C GLY A 742 0.44 -11.90 16.13
N GLU A 743 0.02 -10.67 16.43
CA GLU A 743 0.81 -9.65 17.14
C GLU A 743 0.99 -9.96 18.65
N ARG A 744 0.36 -11.04 19.17
CA ARG A 744 0.59 -11.58 20.52
C ARG A 744 1.71 -12.63 20.53
N VAL A 745 2.81 -12.36 19.85
CA VAL A 745 4.08 -12.96 20.27
C VAL A 745 4.33 -12.46 21.70
N PRO A 746 4.65 -13.33 22.68
CA PRO A 746 4.86 -12.93 24.08
C PRO A 746 5.89 -11.81 24.29
N ASP A 747 6.73 -11.54 23.28
CA ASP A 747 7.83 -10.57 23.26
C ASP A 747 7.58 -9.34 22.35
N SER A 748 6.35 -9.05 21.91
CA SER A 748 6.09 -7.87 21.07
C SER A 748 6.28 -6.53 21.82
N ALA A 749 6.71 -5.48 21.10
CA ALA A 749 6.89 -4.13 21.65
C ALA A 749 5.62 -3.60 22.32
N THR A 750 4.44 -3.97 21.83
CA THR A 750 3.13 -3.67 22.42
C THR A 750 2.85 -4.43 23.72
N ALA A 751 3.33 -5.67 23.88
CA ALA A 751 3.27 -6.39 25.16
C ALA A 751 4.15 -5.71 26.22
N LYS A 752 5.33 -5.21 25.82
CA LYS A 752 6.23 -4.42 26.69
C LYS A 752 5.66 -3.04 27.02
N ILE A 753 4.99 -2.38 26.07
CA ILE A 753 4.26 -1.13 26.32
C ILE A 753 3.09 -1.37 27.29
N LYS A 754 2.35 -2.48 27.19
CA LYS A 754 1.31 -2.86 28.16
C LYS A 754 1.86 -3.23 29.54
N GLU A 755 3.05 -3.82 29.62
CA GLU A 755 3.76 -4.08 30.87
C GLU A 755 4.15 -2.76 31.55
N VAL A 756 4.74 -1.84 30.79
CA VAL A 756 5.04 -0.46 31.22
C VAL A 756 3.76 0.29 31.60
N GLU A 757 2.66 0.10 30.87
CA GLU A 757 1.36 0.72 31.17
C GLU A 757 0.77 0.14 32.47
N ARG A 758 0.86 -1.18 32.72
CA ARG A 758 0.44 -1.80 33.99
C ARG A 758 1.28 -1.29 35.15
N GLU A 759 2.59 -1.18 35.00
CA GLU A 759 3.46 -0.66 36.05
C GLU A 759 3.20 0.83 36.29
N ARG A 760 3.01 1.63 35.23
CA ARG A 760 2.56 3.03 35.34
C ARG A 760 1.19 3.15 36.01
N LYS A 761 0.24 2.26 35.72
CA LYS A 761 -1.08 2.20 36.39
C LYS A 761 -0.96 1.78 37.85
N LYS A 762 -0.06 0.86 38.21
CA LYS A 762 0.22 0.47 39.61
C LYS A 762 0.87 1.63 40.38
N VAL A 763 1.83 2.32 39.78
CA VAL A 763 2.47 3.52 40.35
C VAL A 763 1.45 4.65 40.50
N ALA A 764 0.60 4.88 39.49
CA ALA A 764 -0.49 5.85 39.55
C ALA A 764 -1.51 5.47 40.63
N LYS A 765 -1.90 4.20 40.76
CA LYS A 765 -2.84 3.73 41.80
C LYS A 765 -2.26 3.85 43.22
N LYS A 766 -0.94 3.66 43.39
CA LYS A 766 -0.21 3.95 44.63
C LYS A 766 -0.18 5.46 44.92
N LYS A 767 0.12 6.30 43.93
CA LYS A 767 0.15 7.77 44.07
C LYS A 767 -1.24 8.36 44.36
N LEU A 768 -2.28 7.80 43.75
CA LEU A 768 -3.68 8.20 43.95
C LEU A 768 -4.30 7.63 45.23
N LYS A 769 -3.56 6.86 46.05
CA LYS A 769 -4.02 6.23 47.31
C LYS A 769 -5.40 5.54 47.21
N GLY A 770 -5.68 4.89 46.08
CA GLY A 770 -6.97 4.21 45.83
C GLY A 770 -8.11 5.10 45.32
N ARG A 771 -7.88 6.39 45.07
CA ARG A 771 -8.86 7.31 44.49
C ARG A 771 -8.94 7.15 42.97
N THR A 772 -10.14 7.28 42.40
CA THR A 772 -10.34 7.29 40.95
C THR A 772 -9.86 8.63 40.35
N ALA A 773 -9.52 8.65 39.06
CA ALA A 773 -9.09 9.89 38.39
C ALA A 773 -10.14 11.03 38.49
N ILE A 774 -11.41 10.67 38.58
CA ILE A 774 -12.54 11.59 38.78
C ILE A 774 -12.52 12.16 40.21
N GLN A 775 -12.27 11.32 41.21
CA GLN A 775 -12.18 11.75 42.62
C GLN A 775 -10.97 12.66 42.88
N GLU A 776 -9.83 12.41 42.24
CA GLU A 776 -8.65 13.28 42.36
C GLU A 776 -8.89 14.65 41.69
N LYS A 777 -9.53 14.65 40.52
CA LYS A 777 -9.89 15.89 39.81
C LYS A 777 -10.84 16.75 40.62
N GLU A 778 -11.82 16.15 41.30
CA GLU A 778 -12.73 16.89 42.19
C GLU A 778 -12.02 17.42 43.45
N GLN A 779 -11.06 16.68 44.01
CA GLN A 779 -10.29 17.15 45.16
C GLN A 779 -9.36 18.32 44.79
N ILE A 780 -8.69 18.24 43.64
CA ILE A 780 -7.87 19.33 43.10
C ILE A 780 -8.74 20.56 42.83
N LYS A 781 -9.93 20.37 42.24
CA LYS A 781 -10.89 21.46 41.99
C LYS A 781 -11.40 22.10 43.28
N LYS A 782 -11.58 21.30 44.34
CA LYS A 782 -11.97 21.79 45.66
C LYS A 782 -10.83 22.57 46.33
N GLY A 783 -9.60 22.06 46.28
CA GLY A 783 -8.40 22.76 46.75
C GLY A 783 -8.16 24.08 46.02
N LEU A 784 -8.28 24.08 44.68
CA LEU A 784 -8.19 25.30 43.86
C LEU A 784 -9.30 26.30 44.20
N LYS A 785 -10.53 25.86 44.47
CA LYS A 785 -11.62 26.75 44.92
C LYS A 785 -11.36 27.34 46.30
N GLU A 786 -10.73 26.59 47.20
CA GLU A 786 -10.35 27.07 48.54
C GLU A 786 -9.18 28.05 48.46
N GLU A 787 -8.12 27.75 47.68
CA GLU A 787 -7.03 28.69 47.39
C GLU A 787 -7.54 29.95 46.69
N LEU A 788 -8.43 29.83 45.71
CA LEU A 788 -9.03 30.97 45.04
C LEU A 788 -9.86 31.80 46.01
N LYS A 789 -10.57 31.19 46.96
CA LYS A 789 -11.29 31.92 48.02
C LYS A 789 -10.35 32.63 48.99
N GLU A 790 -9.20 32.05 49.32
CA GLU A 790 -8.17 32.74 50.10
C GLU A 790 -7.53 33.89 49.33
N LYS A 791 -7.18 33.68 48.05
CA LYS A 791 -6.56 34.69 47.16
C LYS A 791 -7.53 35.79 46.71
N THR A 792 -8.85 35.56 46.79
CA THR A 792 -9.89 36.56 46.52
C THR A 792 -10.46 37.21 47.78
N LYS A 793 -9.86 36.99 48.97
CA LYS A 793 -10.09 37.90 50.10
C LYS A 793 -9.74 39.30 49.61
N LYS A 794 -10.77 40.16 49.52
CA LYS A 794 -10.69 41.53 48.99
C LYS A 794 -9.45 42.22 49.54
N ILE A 795 -8.49 42.45 48.65
CA ILE A 795 -7.33 43.32 48.86
C ILE A 795 -7.89 44.64 49.37
N SER A 796 -7.57 44.99 50.62
CA SER A 796 -8.10 46.19 51.26
C SER A 796 -7.48 47.41 50.58
N LYS A 797 -8.14 48.57 50.67
CA LYS A 797 -7.66 49.80 50.02
C LYS A 797 -6.22 50.17 50.45
N HIS A 798 -5.82 49.79 51.65
CA HIS A 798 -4.46 49.98 52.17
C HIS A 798 -3.37 49.20 51.41
N SER A 799 -3.69 48.02 50.87
CA SER A 799 -2.72 47.23 50.08
C SER A 799 -2.47 47.80 48.69
N TRP A 800 -3.37 48.64 48.17
CA TRP A 800 -3.15 49.34 46.90
C TRP A 800 -2.28 50.59 47.05
N GLU A 801 -2.43 51.32 48.15
CA GLU A 801 -1.58 52.49 48.45
C GLU A 801 -0.13 52.06 48.69
N ALA A 802 0.09 50.98 49.43
CA ALA A 802 1.44 50.42 49.65
C ALA A 802 2.14 49.97 48.35
N LEU A 803 1.38 49.40 47.40
CA LEU A 803 1.92 48.97 46.11
C LEU A 803 2.26 50.17 45.20
N ILE A 804 1.48 51.25 45.26
CA ILE A 804 1.77 52.48 44.49
C ILE A 804 2.99 53.19 45.07
N ASP A 805 3.13 53.25 46.39
CA ASP A 805 4.31 53.83 47.04
C ASP A 805 5.59 53.03 46.72
N GLU A 806 5.49 51.71 46.56
CA GLU A 806 6.64 50.85 46.20
C GLU A 806 7.03 50.97 44.72
N LEU A 807 6.10 51.40 43.85
CA LEU A 807 6.31 51.55 42.40
C LEU A 807 6.67 52.97 41.98
N THR A 808 6.61 53.96 42.87
CA THR A 808 6.93 55.35 42.56
C THR A 808 8.40 55.61 42.93
N CYS A 809 9.26 55.77 41.91
CA CYS A 809 10.67 56.15 42.08
C CYS A 809 10.84 57.62 42.50
#